data_AF-A0A2S0NJB7-F1
#
_entry.id   AF-A0A2S0NJB7-F1
#
_cell.length_a   1.000
_cell.length_b   1.000
_cell.length_c   1.000
_cell.angle_alpha   90.00
_cell.angle_beta   90.00
_cell.angle_gamma   90.00
#
_symmetry.space_group_name_H-M   'P 1'
#
loop_
_entity.id
_entity.type
_entity.pdbx_description
1 polymer ?
#
loop_
_entity_poly.entity_id
_entity_poly.type
_entity_poly.pdbx_seq_one_letter_code
_entity_poly.pdbx_strand_id
1 'polypeptide(L)'
;MKKIQIYSPVDGEIDLIENLNDGIFSEKMLGDGFFIKPKKSAFYSPIDHGKIALIADTKHAFFFEIEGVNILMHIGLDTVGLDGKPFDLKTKLNQDVDLKTKIVDVDLDMIEKSGLSSVCPITIDGIDKTFEFKLLNQNKVVKQGDLIGEFLLVENQENIHETQMSFREFFQGDNTYRKVGKQINKAVGGPENYTEVFNCMTRLRFRTIDTKKVDVDAIKKIPLVKGIIWNGNQLQIIIGQDVFRLKDAIILLNQSGSDEFLTKKPQSKGPVFFRFLSMFGNIMMPLIPVFIGLGMFQAVLGILSYDGLNLVPKDILNNKISPDSPIYWVVLWVMGRAATLFIGILIAYSAGKFFEFNRPMSIAIGLILCAPFMFGNGGPTMQGQQWILAQGDPLNTGILVIDGNMEHMGMAPINAYVIAPQNTKIFVIIAAIWLAKQVDSWVVKWIPSYIELTFRWVFVVGLVTIPTFFVFGPIWFYIEKVLGIGIHYISKAPIGLGVGFLFGIQMFFVLFGAHVVLMTIYSIDTMTHQGFSTFQEVGNLSVWAQWGATLGVAIVTRNAATRRDAISTAIPAIFGVAEPLLFAVNLPKRRPLYAGALASFVVGIMASLLGVTARVTTGIGILGIVGYFSNSSGFGFDGVTLGYLPGWLNGLYMLLCWVAAAGLAMGLTMLMYKERTSEKKQLIKNDKLFVKYLLTKKYINEQQAQDLLKNLVSISALISKEDASKIKSIEKQYQKIAKVQDNLAHVETQLILYKDKFILKGKKLMQKGKDKQAELLYAKYDAKPFEQKIAKLKIELKKIISEVDDRFVYDFQNNLKHKYLKIINGMKKLNEMEKDKITRKYNSILNSLRIAYRLDEFDEAEINFAKEISEMEKTNKLELKNQKIQVRT
;
A
#
# COMPACT_ATOMS: atom_id res chain seq x y z
N MET A 1 10.01 15.01 -43.84
CA MET A 1 10.95 14.24 -42.99
C MET A 1 12.22 15.04 -42.85
N LYS A 2 12.57 15.44 -41.63
CA LYS A 2 13.81 16.16 -41.33
C LYS A 2 14.97 15.16 -41.50
N LYS A 3 15.97 15.49 -42.32
CA LYS A 3 17.11 14.64 -42.63
C LYS A 3 18.38 15.33 -42.12
N ILE A 4 19.19 14.60 -41.38
CA ILE A 4 20.49 15.10 -40.90
C ILE A 4 21.58 14.28 -41.56
N GLN A 5 22.42 14.91 -42.37
CA GLN A 5 23.54 14.26 -43.03
C GLN A 5 24.73 14.16 -42.08
N ILE A 6 25.44 13.03 -42.12
CA ILE A 6 26.63 12.81 -41.31
C ILE A 6 27.83 12.44 -42.18
N TYR A 7 28.96 13.04 -41.87
CA TYR A 7 30.19 12.97 -42.65
C TYR A 7 31.32 12.32 -41.85
N SER A 8 32.34 11.82 -42.54
CA SER A 8 33.51 11.25 -41.88
C SER A 8 34.35 12.36 -41.23
N PRO A 9 34.56 12.35 -39.89
CA PRO A 9 35.47 13.29 -39.23
C PRO A 9 36.95 12.99 -39.51
N VAL A 10 37.28 11.79 -40.02
CA VAL A 10 38.66 11.32 -40.20
C VAL A 10 38.76 10.33 -41.36
N ASP A 11 39.94 10.18 -41.94
CA ASP A 11 40.22 9.07 -42.87
C ASP A 11 40.20 7.75 -42.10
N GLY A 12 39.51 6.73 -42.62
CA GLY A 12 39.37 5.48 -41.87
C GLY A 12 38.55 4.40 -42.55
N GLU A 13 38.26 3.36 -41.79
CA GLU A 13 37.33 2.30 -42.19
C GLU A 13 36.03 2.38 -41.39
N ILE A 14 34.88 2.32 -42.06
CA ILE A 14 33.57 2.43 -41.43
C ILE A 14 32.90 1.05 -41.33
N ASP A 15 32.12 0.86 -40.26
CA ASP A 15 31.17 -0.24 -40.15
C ASP A 15 29.98 0.16 -39.27
N LEU A 16 28.91 -0.64 -39.27
CA LEU A 16 27.72 -0.38 -38.46
C LEU A 16 28.03 -0.52 -36.97
N ILE A 17 27.37 0.29 -36.14
CA ILE A 17 27.64 0.33 -34.69
C ILE A 17 27.41 -1.03 -34.00
N GLU A 18 26.48 -1.84 -34.52
CA GLU A 18 26.16 -3.20 -34.08
C GLU A 18 27.35 -4.18 -34.20
N ASN A 19 28.32 -3.88 -35.06
CA ASN A 19 29.51 -4.71 -35.28
C ASN A 19 30.65 -4.40 -34.28
N LEU A 20 30.45 -3.48 -33.32
CA LEU A 20 31.36 -3.26 -32.20
C LEU A 20 31.25 -4.38 -31.16
N ASN A 21 32.34 -4.60 -30.42
CA ASN A 21 32.39 -5.56 -29.31
C ASN A 21 32.64 -4.84 -27.98
N ASP A 22 31.74 -3.93 -27.61
CA ASP A 22 31.86 -3.05 -26.44
C ASP A 22 30.63 -3.09 -25.50
N GLY A 23 29.50 -3.65 -25.96
CA GLY A 23 28.28 -3.84 -25.17
C GLY A 23 27.44 -2.59 -24.93
N ILE A 24 27.99 -1.38 -25.09
CA ILE A 24 27.28 -0.11 -24.87
C ILE A 24 26.83 0.50 -26.21
N PHE A 25 27.79 0.73 -27.12
CA PHE A 25 27.53 1.25 -28.45
C PHE A 25 26.91 0.18 -29.36
N SER A 26 27.40 -1.07 -29.29
CA SER A 26 26.84 -2.19 -30.06
C SER A 26 25.36 -2.49 -29.76
N GLU A 27 24.91 -2.23 -28.53
CA GLU A 27 23.50 -2.36 -28.11
C GLU A 27 22.67 -1.07 -28.34
N LYS A 28 23.25 -0.05 -29.00
CA LYS A 28 22.62 1.26 -29.29
C LYS A 28 22.13 2.01 -28.06
N MET A 29 22.72 1.78 -26.88
CA MET A 29 22.31 2.46 -25.63
C MET A 29 22.54 3.98 -25.68
N LEU A 30 23.50 4.43 -26.49
CA LEU A 30 23.86 5.85 -26.70
C LEU A 30 23.37 6.39 -28.05
N GLY A 31 22.40 5.73 -28.68
CA GLY A 31 21.81 6.11 -29.96
C GLY A 31 22.19 5.21 -31.13
N ASP A 32 21.44 5.33 -32.22
CA ASP A 32 21.76 4.67 -33.49
C ASP A 32 22.92 5.39 -34.19
N GLY A 33 23.66 4.69 -35.06
CA GLY A 33 24.82 5.27 -35.73
C GLY A 33 25.79 4.26 -36.33
N PHE A 34 27.05 4.65 -36.39
CA PHE A 34 28.14 3.88 -36.99
C PHE A 34 29.45 4.11 -36.23
N PHE A 35 30.50 3.36 -36.58
CA PHE A 35 31.83 3.63 -36.04
C PHE A 35 32.87 3.73 -37.14
N ILE A 36 33.99 4.36 -36.80
CA ILE A 36 35.14 4.54 -37.70
C ILE A 36 36.40 4.01 -37.02
N LYS A 37 37.19 3.21 -37.73
CA LYS A 37 38.58 2.89 -37.40
C LYS A 37 39.49 3.95 -38.03
N PRO A 38 40.02 4.91 -37.25
CA PRO A 38 40.79 6.01 -37.81
C PRO A 38 42.15 5.56 -38.34
N LYS A 39 42.57 6.11 -39.49
CA LYS A 39 43.92 5.97 -40.07
C LYS A 39 44.77 7.23 -39.91
N LYS A 40 44.17 8.35 -39.50
CA LYS A 40 44.83 9.63 -39.25
C LYS A 40 44.48 10.15 -37.85
N SER A 41 45.36 10.98 -37.30
CA SER A 41 45.24 11.55 -35.96
C SER A 41 44.39 12.83 -35.89
N ALA A 42 44.05 13.45 -37.03
CA ALA A 42 43.33 14.71 -37.05
C ALA A 42 41.82 14.49 -37.26
N PHE A 43 41.01 14.83 -36.26
CA PHE A 43 39.55 14.71 -36.31
C PHE A 43 38.88 16.06 -36.56
N TYR A 44 37.92 16.06 -37.48
CA TYR A 44 37.14 17.22 -37.92
C TYR A 44 35.67 17.06 -37.52
N SER A 45 34.85 18.09 -37.78
CA SER A 45 33.41 18.03 -37.53
C SER A 45 32.74 16.91 -38.35
N PRO A 46 31.89 16.06 -37.75
CA PRO A 46 31.08 15.09 -38.48
C PRO A 46 29.82 15.73 -39.10
N ILE A 47 29.55 17.01 -38.82
CA ILE A 47 28.40 17.78 -39.33
C ILE A 47 28.87 18.96 -40.20
N ASP A 48 28.06 19.30 -41.18
CA ASP A 48 28.30 20.39 -42.14
C ASP A 48 27.98 21.78 -41.59
N HIS A 49 27.04 21.87 -40.65
CA HIS A 49 26.72 23.10 -39.92
C HIS A 49 26.16 22.78 -38.53
N GLY A 50 26.48 23.60 -37.54
CA GLY A 50 26.00 23.47 -36.17
C GLY A 50 27.00 24.02 -35.18
N LYS A 51 26.90 23.61 -33.91
CA LYS A 51 27.81 24.07 -32.85
C LYS A 51 28.23 22.94 -31.91
N ILE A 52 29.35 23.12 -31.21
CA ILE A 52 29.78 22.20 -30.15
C ILE A 52 28.98 22.47 -28.88
N ALA A 53 28.10 21.54 -28.52
CA ALA A 53 27.18 21.64 -27.38
C ALA A 53 27.83 21.23 -26.06
N LEU A 54 28.69 20.20 -26.09
CA LEU A 54 29.40 19.70 -24.91
C LEU A 54 30.74 19.08 -25.33
N ILE A 55 31.76 19.32 -24.51
CA ILE A 55 33.05 18.62 -24.58
C ILE A 55 33.21 17.91 -23.24
N ALA A 56 33.43 16.60 -23.26
CA ALA A 56 33.66 15.84 -22.02
C ALA A 56 34.93 16.30 -21.31
N ASP A 57 34.97 16.22 -19.98
CA ASP A 57 36.09 16.73 -19.16
C ASP A 57 37.44 16.11 -19.56
N THR A 58 37.45 14.82 -19.90
CA THR A 58 38.65 14.09 -20.36
C THR A 58 38.84 14.14 -21.88
N LYS A 59 38.08 14.99 -22.60
CA LYS A 59 38.23 15.31 -24.04
C LYS A 59 38.12 14.12 -25.02
N HIS A 60 37.60 12.99 -24.56
CA HIS A 60 37.38 11.79 -25.38
C HIS A 60 36.07 11.82 -26.17
N ALA A 61 35.11 12.66 -25.78
CA ALA A 61 33.78 12.71 -26.37
C ALA A 61 33.33 14.16 -26.63
N PHE A 62 32.68 14.34 -27.78
CA PHE A 62 32.21 15.63 -28.28
C PHE A 62 30.76 15.52 -28.69
N PHE A 63 29.92 16.44 -28.20
CA PHE A 63 28.52 16.54 -28.60
C PHE A 63 28.33 17.75 -29.49
N PHE A 64 27.72 17.53 -30.64
CA PHE A 64 27.38 18.56 -31.61
C PHE A 64 25.87 18.76 -31.64
N GLU A 65 25.41 20.00 -31.59
CA GLU A 65 23.99 20.32 -31.75
C GLU A 65 23.74 20.81 -33.18
N ILE A 66 22.86 20.10 -33.89
CA ILE A 66 22.36 20.47 -35.22
C ILE A 66 20.83 20.52 -35.18
N GLU A 67 20.28 21.70 -35.44
CA GLU A 67 18.84 21.95 -35.48
C GLU A 67 18.02 21.35 -34.29
N GLY A 68 18.58 21.41 -33.07
CA GLY A 68 17.99 20.92 -31.82
C GLY A 68 18.12 19.41 -31.57
N VAL A 69 19.05 18.74 -32.26
CA VAL A 69 19.39 17.32 -32.06
C VAL A 69 20.88 17.20 -31.74
N ASN A 70 21.24 16.31 -30.82
CA ASN A 70 22.62 16.12 -30.40
C ASN A 70 23.25 14.92 -31.12
N ILE A 71 24.45 15.10 -31.65
CA ILE A 71 25.29 14.04 -32.24
C ILE A 71 26.51 13.85 -31.37
N LEU A 72 26.76 12.62 -30.94
CA LEU A 72 27.94 12.24 -30.18
C LEU A 72 29.03 11.73 -31.14
N MET A 73 30.24 12.24 -31.00
CA MET A 73 31.47 11.65 -31.53
C MET A 73 32.34 11.24 -30.34
N HIS A 74 32.53 9.94 -30.17
CA HIS A 74 33.34 9.36 -29.09
C HIS A 74 34.63 8.80 -29.69
N ILE A 75 35.80 9.17 -29.18
CA ILE A 75 37.09 8.79 -29.76
C ILE A 75 37.81 7.77 -28.86
N GLY A 76 37.92 6.55 -29.36
CA GLY A 76 38.46 5.40 -28.66
C GLY A 76 37.50 4.84 -27.60
N LEU A 77 37.50 3.53 -27.39
CA LEU A 77 36.67 2.90 -26.36
C LEU A 77 37.43 2.91 -25.02
N ASP A 78 36.72 3.25 -23.94
CA ASP A 78 37.26 3.35 -22.57
C ASP A 78 38.43 4.34 -22.37
N THR A 79 38.63 5.28 -23.30
CA THR A 79 39.70 6.31 -23.24
C THR A 79 39.50 7.37 -22.15
N VAL A 80 38.37 7.34 -21.44
CA VAL A 80 38.12 8.18 -20.25
C VAL A 80 39.22 8.00 -19.20
N GLY A 81 39.73 6.77 -19.04
CA GLY A 81 40.78 6.43 -18.08
C GLY A 81 42.17 7.01 -18.41
N LEU A 82 42.34 7.65 -19.57
CA LEU A 82 43.59 8.29 -19.98
C LEU A 82 43.69 9.76 -19.55
N ASP A 83 42.69 10.30 -18.84
CA ASP A 83 42.66 11.66 -18.27
C ASP A 83 43.00 12.77 -19.27
N GLY A 84 42.57 12.63 -20.53
CA GLY A 84 42.76 13.64 -21.57
C GLY A 84 44.16 13.74 -22.18
N LYS A 85 45.10 12.88 -21.79
CA LYS A 85 46.49 12.90 -22.30
C LYS A 85 46.64 12.74 -23.82
N PRO A 86 45.91 11.85 -24.52
CA PRO A 86 46.11 11.67 -25.95
C PRO A 86 45.36 12.71 -26.80
N PHE A 87 44.64 13.67 -26.20
CA PHE A 87 43.72 14.58 -26.88
C PHE A 87 44.20 16.05 -26.81
N ASP A 88 44.67 16.58 -27.94
CA ASP A 88 45.04 17.99 -28.12
C ASP A 88 43.89 18.77 -28.78
N LEU A 89 43.09 19.43 -27.94
CA LEU A 89 41.86 20.14 -28.32
C LEU A 89 42.15 21.37 -29.18
N LYS A 90 41.47 21.50 -30.33
CA LYS A 90 41.58 22.64 -31.25
C LYS A 90 40.34 23.54 -31.28
N THR A 91 39.30 23.19 -30.54
CA THR A 91 38.01 23.90 -30.49
C THR A 91 37.59 24.31 -29.09
N LYS A 92 36.51 25.09 -29.00
CA LYS A 92 35.92 25.55 -27.74
C LYS A 92 34.42 25.25 -27.69
N LEU A 93 33.87 25.16 -26.48
CA LEU A 93 32.44 25.01 -26.24
C LEU A 93 31.64 26.17 -26.89
N ASN A 94 30.47 25.87 -27.45
CA ASN A 94 29.60 26.80 -28.20
C ASN A 94 30.22 27.41 -29.47
N GLN A 95 31.33 26.87 -29.97
CA GLN A 95 31.89 27.27 -31.27
C GLN A 95 31.04 26.71 -32.42
N ASP A 96 30.75 27.53 -33.43
CA ASP A 96 30.15 27.09 -34.69
C ASP A 96 31.14 26.25 -35.50
N VAL A 97 30.67 25.16 -36.10
CA VAL A 97 31.50 24.18 -36.82
C VAL A 97 30.96 23.88 -38.21
N ASP A 98 31.88 23.58 -39.11
CA ASP A 98 31.64 23.05 -40.45
C ASP A 98 32.60 21.87 -40.74
N LEU A 99 32.49 21.26 -41.92
CA LEU A 99 33.34 20.11 -42.31
C LEU A 99 34.85 20.43 -42.35
N LYS A 100 35.25 21.71 -42.39
CA LYS A 100 36.66 22.14 -42.39
C LYS A 100 37.18 22.43 -40.98
N THR A 101 36.28 22.46 -39.99
CA THR A 101 36.63 22.77 -38.61
C THR A 101 37.28 21.57 -37.95
N LYS A 102 38.56 21.72 -37.60
CA LYS A 102 39.34 20.71 -36.90
C LYS A 102 38.99 20.71 -35.41
N ILE A 103 38.59 19.57 -34.86
CA ILE A 103 38.07 19.41 -33.49
C ILE A 103 39.21 19.09 -32.51
N VAL A 104 39.97 18.04 -32.81
CA VAL A 104 40.98 17.49 -31.91
C VAL A 104 42.05 16.74 -32.69
N ASP A 105 43.30 16.84 -32.23
CA ASP A 105 44.41 15.99 -32.64
C ASP A 105 44.58 14.86 -31.60
N VAL A 106 44.68 13.61 -32.09
CA VAL A 106 44.62 12.39 -31.27
C VAL A 106 45.87 11.54 -31.47
N ASP A 107 46.56 11.23 -30.37
CA ASP A 107 47.68 10.27 -30.36
C ASP A 107 47.15 8.83 -30.36
N LEU A 108 46.95 8.27 -31.56
CA LEU A 108 46.42 6.91 -31.76
C LEU A 108 47.39 5.84 -31.23
N ASP A 109 48.70 6.07 -31.35
CA ASP A 109 49.73 5.14 -30.87
C ASP A 109 49.70 5.01 -29.34
N MET A 110 49.44 6.12 -28.62
CA MET A 110 49.27 6.10 -27.17
C MET A 110 48.04 5.30 -26.73
N ILE A 111 46.92 5.43 -27.45
CA ILE A 111 45.69 4.67 -27.17
C ILE A 111 45.94 3.18 -27.33
N GLU A 112 46.58 2.77 -28.43
CA GLU A 112 46.87 1.37 -28.71
C GLU A 112 47.90 0.77 -27.74
N LYS A 113 48.95 1.52 -27.38
CA LYS A 113 49.94 1.09 -26.36
C LYS A 113 49.32 0.92 -24.96
N SER A 114 48.20 1.59 -24.69
CA SER A 114 47.46 1.47 -23.43
C SER A 114 46.50 0.27 -23.43
N GLY A 115 46.45 -0.53 -24.51
CA GLY A 115 45.57 -1.70 -24.65
C GLY A 115 44.12 -1.34 -24.95
N LEU A 116 43.84 -0.10 -25.35
CA LEU A 116 42.50 0.40 -25.63
C LEU A 116 42.25 0.47 -27.14
N SER A 117 40.98 0.39 -27.54
CA SER A 117 40.58 0.49 -28.95
C SER A 117 40.55 1.95 -29.41
N SER A 118 41.16 2.25 -30.55
CA SER A 118 41.15 3.59 -31.19
C SER A 118 39.88 3.88 -31.99
N VAL A 119 38.91 2.95 -31.99
CA VAL A 119 37.65 3.07 -32.75
C VAL A 119 36.83 4.27 -32.26
N CYS A 120 36.23 4.98 -33.20
CA CYS A 120 35.46 6.19 -32.97
C CYS A 120 33.96 5.98 -33.30
N PRO A 121 33.10 5.65 -32.32
CA PRO A 121 31.65 5.64 -32.51
C PRO A 121 31.08 7.05 -32.74
N ILE A 122 30.11 7.14 -33.66
CA ILE A 122 29.33 8.35 -33.92
C ILE A 122 27.86 8.00 -33.84
N THR A 123 27.13 8.59 -32.90
CA THR A 123 25.71 8.31 -32.64
C THR A 123 24.87 9.57 -32.61
N ILE A 124 23.56 9.41 -32.79
CA ILE A 124 22.60 10.49 -32.59
C ILE A 124 21.81 10.27 -31.29
N ASP A 125 21.76 11.30 -30.45
CA ASP A 125 20.96 11.29 -29.22
C ASP A 125 19.55 11.82 -29.50
N GLY A 126 18.58 10.93 -29.31
CA GLY A 126 17.17 11.11 -29.60
C GLY A 126 16.29 11.03 -28.35
N ILE A 127 16.60 11.79 -27.29
CA ILE A 127 15.82 11.78 -26.03
C ILE A 127 14.32 12.00 -26.25
N ASP A 128 13.93 12.80 -27.25
CA ASP A 128 12.54 13.14 -27.56
C ASP A 128 12.04 12.67 -28.95
N LYS A 129 12.93 12.16 -29.81
CA LYS A 129 12.66 11.84 -31.23
C LYS A 129 13.48 10.62 -31.66
N THR A 130 12.83 9.62 -32.26
CA THR A 130 13.48 8.45 -32.84
C THR A 130 14.06 8.78 -34.21
N PHE A 131 15.37 8.55 -34.38
CA PHE A 131 16.07 8.64 -35.65
C PHE A 131 16.60 7.26 -36.04
N GLU A 132 16.45 6.88 -37.30
CA GLU A 132 17.11 5.69 -37.86
C GLU A 132 18.30 6.12 -38.71
N PHE A 133 19.43 5.43 -38.54
CA PHE A 133 20.62 5.66 -39.35
C PHE A 133 20.54 4.87 -40.66
N LYS A 134 20.63 5.59 -41.78
CA LYS A 134 20.76 4.98 -43.10
C LYS A 134 22.17 5.19 -43.63
N LEU A 135 22.93 4.10 -43.73
CA LEU A 135 24.23 4.09 -44.38
C LEU A 135 24.04 4.31 -45.90
N LEU A 136 24.67 5.35 -46.44
CA LEU A 136 24.61 5.68 -47.87
C LEU A 136 25.91 5.29 -48.60
N ASN A 137 27.03 5.29 -47.88
CA ASN A 137 28.32 4.91 -48.44
C ASN A 137 28.54 3.39 -48.35
N GLN A 138 28.62 2.73 -49.51
CA GLN A 138 28.90 1.29 -49.61
C GLN A 138 30.41 0.96 -49.57
N ASN A 139 31.28 1.97 -49.68
CA ASN A 139 32.72 1.78 -49.57
C ASN A 139 33.12 1.72 -48.09
N LYS A 140 33.75 0.63 -47.67
CA LYS A 140 34.26 0.48 -46.28
C LYS A 140 35.39 1.44 -45.94
N VAL A 141 36.08 2.02 -46.93
CA VAL A 141 37.17 2.99 -46.71
C VAL A 141 36.70 4.39 -47.11
N VAL A 142 36.87 5.34 -46.20
CA VAL A 142 36.40 6.73 -46.35
C VAL A 142 37.49 7.75 -46.06
N LYS A 143 37.40 8.92 -46.68
CA LYS A 143 38.22 10.09 -46.41
C LYS A 143 37.45 11.10 -45.56
N GLN A 144 38.17 11.95 -44.83
CA GLN A 144 37.61 13.06 -44.08
C GLN A 144 36.76 13.94 -45.00
N GLY A 145 35.52 14.22 -44.57
CA GLY A 145 34.53 14.98 -45.35
C GLY A 145 33.67 14.15 -46.30
N ASP A 146 33.90 12.84 -46.44
CA ASP A 146 33.00 11.97 -47.22
C ASP A 146 31.64 11.81 -46.51
N LEU A 147 30.55 11.85 -47.27
CA LEU A 147 29.20 11.58 -46.77
C LEU A 147 29.07 10.10 -46.42
N ILE A 148 28.76 9.79 -45.15
CA ILE A 148 28.63 8.40 -44.69
C ILE A 148 27.18 7.95 -44.78
N GLY A 149 26.26 8.77 -44.28
CA GLY A 149 24.86 8.41 -44.17
C GLY A 149 23.97 9.57 -43.77
N GLU A 150 22.70 9.26 -43.57
CA GLU A 150 21.70 10.21 -43.10
C GLU A 150 20.93 9.63 -41.90
N PHE A 151 20.72 10.45 -40.88
CA PHE A 151 19.75 10.20 -39.82
C PHE A 151 18.39 10.69 -40.28
N LEU A 152 17.45 9.77 -40.40
CA LEU A 152 16.08 10.03 -40.82
C LEU A 152 15.21 10.21 -39.57
N LEU A 153 14.59 11.39 -39.41
CA LEU A 153 13.60 11.58 -38.37
C LEU A 153 12.40 10.70 -38.66
N VAL A 154 12.19 9.69 -37.81
CA VAL A 154 10.96 8.91 -37.79
C VAL A 154 9.94 9.75 -37.02
N GLU A 155 9.06 10.44 -37.74
CA GLU A 155 7.87 11.01 -37.11
C GLU A 155 7.09 9.85 -36.51
N ASN A 156 6.97 9.85 -35.18
CA ASN A 156 6.01 9.01 -34.46
C ASN A 156 4.59 9.45 -34.84
N GLN A 157 4.17 9.15 -36.07
CA GLN A 157 2.92 8.44 -36.20
C GLN A 157 3.16 7.11 -35.50
N GLU A 158 2.30 6.76 -34.55
CA GLU A 158 2.12 5.38 -34.12
C GLU A 158 1.63 4.55 -35.32
N ASN A 159 2.43 4.44 -36.39
CA ASN A 159 2.39 3.32 -37.28
C ASN A 159 3.18 2.23 -36.57
N ILE A 160 2.46 1.60 -35.64
CA ILE A 160 2.48 0.16 -35.57
C ILE A 160 2.41 -0.30 -37.03
N HIS A 161 3.54 -0.67 -37.63
CA HIS A 161 3.50 -1.74 -38.61
C HIS A 161 3.02 -2.95 -37.82
N GLU A 162 1.70 -2.99 -37.64
CA GLU A 162 0.93 -4.19 -37.52
C GLU A 162 1.25 -4.87 -38.86
N THR A 163 2.28 -5.70 -38.86
CA THR A 163 1.96 -7.09 -39.19
C THR A 163 0.71 -7.37 -38.38
N GLN A 164 -0.47 -7.27 -39.02
CA GLN A 164 -1.75 -7.48 -38.37
C GLN A 164 -1.58 -8.73 -37.54
N MET A 165 -1.52 -8.56 -36.22
CA MET A 165 -1.25 -9.66 -35.32
C MET A 165 -2.33 -10.68 -35.62
N SER A 166 -1.96 -11.90 -36.02
CA SER A 166 -2.97 -12.86 -36.42
C SER A 166 -3.94 -13.07 -35.25
N PHE A 167 -5.22 -13.34 -35.52
CA PHE A 167 -6.18 -13.55 -34.42
C PHE A 167 -5.68 -14.64 -33.45
N ARG A 168 -4.95 -15.64 -33.98
CA ARG A 168 -4.27 -16.67 -33.20
C ARG A 168 -3.19 -16.08 -32.30
N GLU A 169 -2.30 -15.24 -32.78
CA GLU A 169 -1.28 -14.57 -31.94
C GLU A 169 -1.90 -13.61 -30.92
N PHE A 170 -2.94 -12.88 -31.29
CA PHE A 170 -3.67 -11.99 -30.38
C PHE A 170 -4.29 -12.77 -29.21
N PHE A 171 -4.90 -13.93 -29.49
CA PHE A 171 -5.49 -14.78 -28.46
C PHE A 171 -4.49 -15.72 -27.79
N GLN A 172 -3.39 -16.12 -28.41
CA GLN A 172 -2.32 -16.94 -27.82
C GLN A 172 -1.35 -16.09 -26.99
N GLY A 173 -1.32 -14.77 -27.21
CA GLY A 173 -0.56 -13.83 -26.42
C GLY A 173 -0.71 -14.07 -24.91
N ASP A 174 0.42 -14.04 -24.21
CA ASP A 174 0.42 -13.95 -22.76
C ASP A 174 -0.41 -12.73 -22.35
N ASN A 175 -1.28 -12.90 -21.35
CA ASN A 175 -2.05 -11.80 -20.77
C ASN A 175 -1.06 -10.63 -20.47
N THR A 176 -1.46 -9.39 -20.71
CA THR A 176 -0.68 -8.18 -20.44
C THR A 176 0.02 -8.24 -19.07
N TYR A 177 -0.69 -8.69 -18.02
CA TYR A 177 -0.14 -8.86 -16.67
C TYR A 177 0.89 -9.98 -16.56
N ARG A 178 0.84 -11.02 -17.41
CA ARG A 178 1.84 -12.10 -17.46
C ARG A 178 3.11 -11.64 -18.19
N LYS A 179 2.98 -10.84 -19.27
CA LYS A 179 4.15 -10.20 -19.93
C LYS A 179 4.86 -9.22 -19.01
N VAL A 180 4.09 -8.31 -18.39
CA VAL A 180 4.58 -7.36 -17.39
C VAL A 180 5.14 -8.10 -16.18
N GLY A 181 4.47 -9.17 -15.74
CA GLY A 181 4.94 -10.05 -14.67
C GLY A 181 6.32 -10.63 -14.96
N LYS A 182 6.56 -11.15 -16.18
CA LYS A 182 7.89 -11.65 -16.61
C LYS A 182 8.95 -10.56 -16.59
N GLN A 183 8.64 -9.36 -17.11
CA GLN A 183 9.56 -8.23 -17.14
C GLN A 183 9.96 -7.79 -15.72
N ILE A 184 8.98 -7.64 -14.83
CA ILE A 184 9.24 -7.30 -13.42
C ILE A 184 10.04 -8.41 -12.76
N ASN A 185 9.69 -9.68 -12.96
CA ASN A 185 10.37 -10.80 -12.35
C ASN A 185 11.85 -10.89 -12.75
N LYS A 186 12.17 -10.61 -14.03
CA LYS A 186 13.54 -10.50 -14.53
C LYS A 186 14.26 -9.31 -13.91
N ALA A 187 13.62 -8.15 -13.90
CA ALA A 187 14.23 -6.91 -13.43
C ALA A 187 14.44 -6.87 -11.90
N VAL A 188 13.71 -7.67 -11.11
CA VAL A 188 14.00 -7.84 -9.67
C VAL A 188 15.09 -8.88 -9.40
N GLY A 189 15.72 -9.45 -10.43
CA GLY A 189 16.80 -10.42 -10.30
C GLY A 189 16.34 -11.88 -10.23
N GLY A 190 15.13 -12.19 -10.73
CA GLY A 190 14.56 -13.53 -10.73
C GLY A 190 13.91 -13.94 -9.41
N PRO A 191 13.12 -15.04 -9.40
CA PRO A 191 12.52 -15.57 -8.17
C PRO A 191 13.56 -15.79 -7.07
N GLU A 192 14.75 -16.28 -7.42
CA GLU A 192 15.89 -16.50 -6.53
C GLU A 192 16.38 -15.25 -5.77
N ASN A 193 16.05 -14.04 -6.22
CA ASN A 193 16.52 -12.79 -5.60
C ASN A 193 15.48 -12.10 -4.69
N TYR A 194 14.33 -12.71 -4.43
CA TYR A 194 13.37 -12.18 -3.45
C TYR A 194 12.69 -13.29 -2.65
N THR A 195 12.45 -13.02 -1.38
CA THR A 195 11.82 -13.99 -0.48
C THR A 195 10.31 -13.96 -0.54
N GLU A 196 9.69 -12.88 -1.01
CA GLU A 196 8.24 -12.78 -1.09
C GLU A 196 7.80 -11.80 -2.17
N VAL A 197 6.73 -12.14 -2.88
CA VAL A 197 5.94 -11.20 -3.68
C VAL A 197 4.50 -11.13 -3.14
N PHE A 198 4.05 -9.93 -2.78
CA PHE A 198 2.69 -9.72 -2.27
C PHE A 198 2.17 -8.35 -2.68
N ASN A 199 0.88 -8.11 -2.55
CA ASN A 199 0.30 -6.81 -2.90
C ASN A 199 -0.55 -6.22 -1.78
N CYS A 200 -0.58 -4.90 -1.71
CA CYS A 200 -1.66 -4.16 -1.06
C CYS A 200 -2.71 -3.77 -2.12
N MET A 201 -3.59 -2.81 -1.82
CA MET A 201 -4.61 -2.33 -2.78
C MET A 201 -4.02 -1.71 -4.05
N THR A 202 -2.83 -1.10 -3.98
CA THR A 202 -2.25 -0.34 -5.12
C THR A 202 -0.78 -0.61 -5.42
N ARG A 203 -0.11 -1.46 -4.64
CA ARG A 203 1.34 -1.68 -4.72
C ARG A 203 1.71 -3.14 -4.68
N LEU A 204 2.59 -3.54 -5.59
CA LEU A 204 3.21 -4.85 -5.66
C LEU A 204 4.52 -4.75 -4.89
N ARG A 205 4.75 -5.66 -3.96
CA ARG A 205 5.85 -5.58 -3.03
C ARG A 205 6.68 -6.84 -3.17
N PHE A 206 7.95 -6.64 -3.49
CA PHE A 206 8.99 -7.64 -3.43
C PHE A 206 9.81 -7.41 -2.18
N ARG A 207 10.12 -8.47 -1.46
CA ARG A 207 11.12 -8.40 -0.41
C ARG A 207 12.40 -9.06 -0.89
N THR A 208 13.33 -8.24 -1.34
CA THR A 208 14.52 -8.64 -2.10
C THR A 208 15.63 -9.12 -1.16
N ILE A 209 16.41 -10.10 -1.61
CA ILE A 209 17.56 -10.64 -0.87
C ILE A 209 18.77 -9.73 -1.13
N ASP A 210 19.08 -9.47 -2.40
CA ASP A 210 20.12 -8.54 -2.82
C ASP A 210 19.50 -7.38 -3.62
N THR A 211 19.65 -6.16 -3.10
CA THR A 211 19.14 -4.95 -3.74
C THR A 211 19.93 -4.54 -4.98
N LYS A 212 21.19 -4.99 -5.13
CA LYS A 212 22.04 -4.66 -6.28
C LYS A 212 21.65 -5.40 -7.55
N LYS A 213 21.00 -6.55 -7.41
CA LYS A 213 20.47 -7.35 -8.53
C LYS A 213 19.14 -6.81 -9.08
N VAL A 214 18.59 -5.77 -8.46
CA VAL A 214 17.34 -5.15 -8.90
C VAL A 214 17.65 -4.02 -9.87
N ASP A 215 17.25 -4.20 -11.11
CA ASP A 215 17.31 -3.18 -12.15
C ASP A 215 16.11 -2.24 -12.02
N VAL A 216 16.29 -1.19 -11.24
CA VAL A 216 15.26 -0.19 -10.94
C VAL A 216 14.84 0.57 -12.20
N ASP A 217 15.77 0.82 -13.13
CA ASP A 217 15.51 1.61 -14.33
C ASP A 217 14.72 0.80 -15.37
N ALA A 218 15.00 -0.50 -15.50
CA ALA A 218 14.15 -1.41 -16.28
C ALA A 218 12.72 -1.46 -15.72
N ILE A 219 12.54 -1.48 -14.39
CA ILE A 219 11.20 -1.51 -13.79
C ILE A 219 10.45 -0.19 -14.03
N LYS A 220 11.13 0.96 -13.98
CA LYS A 220 10.51 2.28 -14.26
C LYS A 220 10.04 2.43 -15.71
N LYS A 221 10.72 1.79 -16.66
CA LYS A 221 10.35 1.81 -18.09
C LYS A 221 9.08 0.99 -18.40
N ILE A 222 8.60 0.18 -17.45
CA ILE A 222 7.40 -0.65 -17.64
C ILE A 222 6.14 0.25 -17.55
N PRO A 223 5.28 0.30 -18.58
CA PRO A 223 4.13 1.24 -18.63
C PRO A 223 3.14 1.11 -17.46
N LEU A 224 3.02 -0.08 -16.88
CA LEU A 224 2.12 -0.34 -15.75
C LEU A 224 2.67 0.16 -14.39
N VAL A 225 3.96 0.53 -14.35
CA VAL A 225 4.66 0.97 -13.13
C VAL A 225 4.57 2.48 -13.02
N LYS A 226 3.89 2.94 -11.96
CA LYS A 226 3.64 4.35 -11.66
C LYS A 226 4.67 4.98 -10.73
N GLY A 227 5.61 4.17 -10.25
CA GLY A 227 6.63 4.58 -9.31
C GLY A 227 7.14 3.38 -8.51
N ILE A 228 8.28 3.57 -7.87
CA ILE A 228 8.93 2.57 -7.04
C ILE A 228 9.23 3.23 -5.69
N ILE A 229 9.04 2.50 -4.60
CA ILE A 229 9.39 2.96 -3.25
C ILE A 229 10.17 1.84 -2.59
N TRP A 230 11.34 2.15 -2.07
CA TRP A 230 12.12 1.23 -1.24
C TRP A 230 11.76 1.40 0.23
N ASN A 231 11.71 0.28 0.97
CA ASN A 231 11.56 0.27 2.42
C ASN A 231 12.50 -0.79 3.01
N GLY A 232 13.76 -0.41 3.27
CA GLY A 232 14.85 -1.35 3.51
C GLY A 232 15.02 -2.31 2.33
N ASN A 233 15.04 -3.62 2.58
CA ASN A 233 15.13 -4.67 1.55
C ASN A 233 13.79 -4.97 0.86
N GLN A 234 12.85 -4.02 0.87
CA GLN A 234 11.53 -4.20 0.28
C GLN A 234 11.30 -3.21 -0.85
N LEU A 235 11.27 -3.72 -2.07
CA LEU A 235 10.91 -2.99 -3.27
C LEU A 235 9.37 -2.94 -3.38
N GLN A 236 8.78 -1.75 -3.36
CA GLN A 236 7.35 -1.54 -3.61
C GLN A 236 7.15 -0.88 -4.96
N ILE A 237 6.65 -1.63 -5.92
CA ILE A 237 6.29 -1.16 -7.25
C ILE A 237 4.83 -0.69 -7.20
N ILE A 238 4.58 0.57 -7.52
CA ILE A 238 3.25 1.17 -7.52
C ILE A 238 2.59 0.85 -8.86
N ILE A 239 1.47 0.12 -8.82
CA ILE A 239 0.75 -0.34 -10.03
C ILE A 239 -0.66 0.28 -10.10
N GLY A 240 -1.34 0.40 -8.95
CA GLY A 240 -2.75 0.80 -8.87
C GLY A 240 -3.67 -0.39 -8.62
N GLN A 241 -4.97 -0.23 -8.91
CA GLN A 241 -6.00 -1.19 -8.50
C GLN A 241 -5.79 -2.61 -9.04
N ASP A 242 -5.12 -2.78 -10.19
CA ASP A 242 -4.92 -4.11 -10.81
C ASP A 242 -3.77 -4.92 -10.24
N VAL A 243 -3.17 -4.45 -9.16
CA VAL A 243 -1.95 -5.03 -8.60
C VAL A 243 -2.13 -6.48 -8.11
N PHE A 244 -3.36 -6.88 -7.78
CA PHE A 244 -3.68 -8.27 -7.44
C PHE A 244 -3.50 -9.19 -8.65
N ARG A 245 -3.90 -8.76 -9.85
CA ARG A 245 -3.78 -9.54 -11.10
C ARG A 245 -2.31 -9.74 -11.49
N LEU A 246 -1.51 -8.72 -11.28
CA LEU A 246 -0.08 -8.77 -11.56
C LEU A 246 0.66 -9.67 -10.55
N LYS A 247 0.32 -9.58 -9.26
CA LYS A 247 0.86 -10.51 -8.24
C LYS A 247 0.53 -11.96 -8.59
N ASP A 248 -0.74 -12.22 -8.93
CA ASP A 248 -1.19 -13.56 -9.28
C ASP A 248 -0.45 -14.07 -10.52
N ALA A 249 -0.23 -13.22 -11.53
CA ALA A 249 0.55 -13.58 -12.71
C ALA A 249 2.02 -13.93 -12.38
N ILE A 250 2.67 -13.19 -11.48
CA ILE A 250 4.05 -13.45 -11.06
C ILE A 250 4.16 -14.73 -10.23
N ILE A 251 3.20 -14.99 -9.33
CA ILE A 251 3.14 -16.25 -8.60
C ILE A 251 2.94 -17.42 -9.56
N LEU A 252 2.07 -17.29 -10.55
CA LEU A 252 1.81 -18.34 -11.54
C LEU A 252 3.04 -18.61 -12.44
N LEU A 253 3.81 -17.56 -12.75
CA LEU A 253 5.09 -17.68 -13.47
C LEU A 253 6.13 -18.42 -12.63
N ASN A 254 6.19 -18.14 -11.33
CA ASN A 254 7.11 -18.81 -10.40
C ASN A 254 6.71 -20.27 -10.11
N GLN A 255 5.42 -20.59 -10.14
CA GLN A 255 4.91 -21.96 -9.97
C GLN A 255 5.12 -22.85 -11.20
N SER A 256 5.41 -22.25 -12.36
CA SER A 256 5.66 -22.99 -13.61
C SER A 256 7.08 -23.57 -13.72
N GLY A 257 7.98 -23.19 -12.80
CA GLY A 257 9.25 -23.86 -12.53
C GLY A 257 9.20 -24.44 -11.12
N SER A 258 9.61 -25.69 -10.95
CA SER A 258 9.53 -26.52 -9.74
C SER A 258 9.71 -25.83 -8.37
N ASP A 259 9.00 -26.42 -7.40
CA ASP A 259 8.99 -26.27 -5.94
C ASP A 259 8.35 -25.02 -5.32
N GLU A 260 7.42 -25.30 -4.39
CA GLU A 260 6.63 -24.35 -3.63
C GLU A 260 7.52 -23.27 -3.03
N PHE A 261 7.38 -22.03 -3.54
CA PHE A 261 8.10 -20.85 -3.10
C PHE A 261 7.76 -20.53 -1.63
N LEU A 262 8.49 -21.16 -0.70
CA LEU A 262 8.36 -20.92 0.74
C LEU A 262 8.99 -19.57 1.08
N THR A 263 8.12 -18.57 1.14
CA THR A 263 8.50 -17.20 1.44
C THR A 263 8.94 -17.04 2.90
N LYS A 264 10.24 -16.81 3.15
CA LYS A 264 10.75 -16.40 4.48
C LYS A 264 10.58 -14.88 4.67
N LYS A 265 9.86 -14.45 5.71
CA LYS A 265 9.68 -13.02 6.06
C LYS A 265 10.63 -12.54 7.17
N PRO A 266 11.35 -11.42 6.98
CA PRO A 266 11.99 -10.67 8.07
C PRO A 266 10.99 -9.91 8.95
N GLN A 267 11.21 -9.95 10.26
CA GLN A 267 10.50 -9.21 11.30
C GLN A 267 10.56 -7.69 11.09
N SER A 268 9.45 -6.97 11.31
CA SER A 268 9.44 -5.50 11.25
C SER A 268 10.25 -4.89 12.39
N LYS A 269 11.20 -3.99 12.10
CA LYS A 269 12.00 -3.24 13.09
C LYS A 269 11.24 -2.01 13.64
N GLY A 270 9.98 -2.18 14.06
CA GLY A 270 9.16 -1.13 14.69
C GLY A 270 9.02 -1.28 16.22
N PRO A 271 8.33 -0.37 16.94
CA PRO A 271 7.89 -0.60 18.31
C PRO A 271 6.96 -1.82 18.40
N VAL A 272 6.99 -2.57 19.51
CA VAL A 272 6.24 -3.84 19.71
C VAL A 272 4.77 -3.73 19.31
N PHE A 273 4.11 -2.62 19.68
CA PHE A 273 2.72 -2.34 19.33
C PHE A 273 2.45 -2.32 17.81
N PHE A 274 3.32 -1.67 17.01
CA PHE A 274 3.15 -1.62 15.56
C PHE A 274 3.49 -2.97 14.90
N ARG A 275 4.41 -3.76 15.48
CA ARG A 275 4.67 -5.13 15.02
C ARG A 275 3.43 -5.99 15.20
N PHE A 276 2.80 -5.91 16.37
CA PHE A 276 1.56 -6.59 16.66
C PHE A 276 0.43 -6.18 15.70
N LEU A 277 0.21 -4.88 15.49
CA LEU A 277 -0.82 -4.40 14.57
C LEU A 277 -0.57 -4.87 13.13
N SER A 278 0.70 -4.93 12.71
CA SER A 278 1.06 -5.47 11.39
C SER A 278 0.83 -6.98 11.29
N MET A 279 1.11 -7.75 12.33
CA MET A 279 0.79 -9.18 12.41
C MET A 279 -0.72 -9.38 12.28
N PHE A 280 -1.50 -8.69 13.12
CA PHE A 280 -2.95 -8.81 13.14
C PHE A 280 -3.58 -8.45 11.79
N GLY A 281 -3.19 -7.31 11.21
CA GLY A 281 -3.66 -6.90 9.89
C GLY A 281 -3.34 -7.92 8.79
N ASN A 282 -2.14 -8.50 8.81
CA ASN A 282 -1.75 -9.53 7.82
C ASN A 282 -2.55 -10.83 7.96
N ILE A 283 -2.95 -11.20 9.17
CA ILE A 283 -3.79 -12.38 9.43
C ILE A 283 -5.24 -12.10 9.01
N MET A 284 -5.77 -10.92 9.28
CA MET A 284 -7.19 -10.59 9.06
C MET A 284 -7.51 -10.17 7.62
N MET A 285 -6.62 -9.46 6.91
CA MET A 285 -6.89 -8.94 5.56
C MET A 285 -7.34 -10.00 4.55
N PRO A 286 -6.73 -11.20 4.48
CA PRO A 286 -7.18 -12.26 3.56
C PRO A 286 -8.62 -12.74 3.82
N LEU A 287 -9.17 -12.47 5.01
CA LEU A 287 -10.49 -12.96 5.44
C LEU A 287 -11.63 -12.00 5.07
N ILE A 288 -11.33 -10.74 4.76
CA ILE A 288 -12.33 -9.69 4.46
C ILE A 288 -13.34 -10.11 3.37
N PRO A 289 -12.94 -10.68 2.22
CA PRO A 289 -13.90 -11.08 1.19
C PRO A 289 -14.89 -12.13 1.67
N VAL A 290 -14.47 -13.02 2.57
CA VAL A 290 -15.32 -14.07 3.13
C VAL A 290 -16.37 -13.46 4.06
N PHE A 291 -15.99 -12.49 4.90
CA PHE A 291 -16.94 -11.78 5.76
C PHE A 291 -17.97 -10.98 4.97
N ILE A 292 -17.54 -10.28 3.92
CA ILE A 292 -18.45 -9.52 3.05
C ILE A 292 -19.42 -10.48 2.35
N GLY A 293 -18.90 -11.50 1.66
CA GLY A 293 -19.72 -12.40 0.86
C GLY A 293 -20.75 -13.16 1.70
N LEU A 294 -20.34 -13.69 2.86
CA LEU A 294 -21.25 -14.45 3.73
C LEU A 294 -22.20 -13.54 4.53
N GLY A 295 -21.75 -12.35 4.94
CA GLY A 295 -22.60 -11.36 5.60
C GLY A 295 -23.74 -10.85 4.71
N MET A 296 -23.54 -10.81 3.38
CA MET A 296 -24.60 -10.46 2.43
C MET A 296 -25.77 -11.46 2.46
N PHE A 297 -25.52 -12.76 2.65
CA PHE A 297 -26.59 -13.74 2.75
C PHE A 297 -27.42 -13.55 4.02
N GLN A 298 -26.77 -13.23 5.14
CA GLN A 298 -27.47 -12.89 6.38
C GLN A 298 -28.35 -11.65 6.22
N ALA A 299 -27.88 -10.67 5.45
CA ALA A 299 -28.64 -9.46 5.17
C ALA A 299 -29.87 -9.72 4.26
N VAL A 300 -29.70 -10.53 3.21
CA VAL A 300 -30.81 -10.92 2.34
C VAL A 300 -31.88 -11.67 3.15
N LEU A 301 -31.47 -12.62 4.01
CA LEU A 301 -32.39 -13.31 4.91
C LEU A 301 -33.13 -12.34 5.80
N GLY A 302 -32.42 -11.41 6.43
CA GLY A 302 -33.00 -10.43 7.32
C GLY A 302 -34.09 -9.58 6.65
N ILE A 303 -33.87 -9.11 5.43
CA ILE A 303 -34.89 -8.40 4.64
C ILE A 303 -36.11 -9.29 4.39
N LEU A 304 -35.90 -10.54 3.99
CA LEU A 304 -36.99 -11.49 3.71
C LEU A 304 -37.76 -11.91 4.97
N SER A 305 -37.13 -11.74 6.14
CA SER A 305 -37.69 -12.04 7.47
C SER A 305 -38.46 -10.86 8.07
N TYR A 306 -38.54 -9.73 7.37
CA TYR A 306 -39.25 -8.56 7.84
C TYR A 306 -40.74 -8.86 8.04
N ASP A 307 -41.31 -8.39 9.14
CA ASP A 307 -42.70 -8.66 9.56
C ASP A 307 -43.75 -8.33 8.47
N GLY A 308 -43.45 -7.38 7.57
CA GLY A 308 -44.31 -7.02 6.45
C GLY A 308 -44.24 -7.95 5.23
N LEU A 309 -43.21 -8.79 5.12
CA LEU A 309 -43.01 -9.75 4.02
C LEU A 309 -43.26 -11.20 4.47
N ASN A 310 -42.86 -11.57 5.70
CA ASN A 310 -43.10 -12.89 6.31
C ASN A 310 -42.79 -14.10 5.40
N LEU A 311 -41.79 -13.98 4.53
CA LEU A 311 -41.45 -15.02 3.55
C LEU A 311 -40.61 -16.16 4.16
N VAL A 312 -39.90 -15.87 5.24
CA VAL A 312 -39.04 -16.84 5.92
C VAL A 312 -39.82 -17.58 7.01
N PRO A 313 -39.82 -18.93 7.00
CA PRO A 313 -40.44 -19.74 8.05
C PRO A 313 -39.90 -19.40 9.46
N LYS A 314 -40.80 -19.27 10.45
CA LYS A 314 -40.46 -18.85 11.82
C LYS A 314 -39.56 -19.83 12.58
N ASP A 315 -39.67 -21.11 12.28
CA ASP A 315 -38.79 -22.19 12.75
C ASP A 315 -37.32 -21.92 12.37
N ILE A 316 -37.06 -21.43 11.16
CA ILE A 316 -35.71 -21.07 10.70
C ILE A 316 -35.20 -19.80 11.37
N LEU A 317 -36.08 -18.81 11.57
CA LEU A 317 -35.75 -17.56 12.28
C LEU A 317 -35.41 -17.79 13.75
N ASN A 318 -36.11 -18.72 14.38
CA ASN A 318 -35.95 -19.07 15.79
C ASN A 318 -34.86 -20.13 16.03
N ASN A 319 -34.00 -20.40 15.03
CA ASN A 319 -32.95 -21.41 15.11
C ASN A 319 -33.46 -22.85 15.42
N LYS A 320 -34.74 -23.14 15.15
CA LYS A 320 -35.39 -24.43 15.37
C LYS A 320 -35.53 -25.19 14.05
N ILE A 321 -34.41 -25.47 13.41
CA ILE A 321 -34.37 -26.22 12.15
C ILE A 321 -34.82 -27.66 12.43
N SER A 322 -35.89 -28.10 11.78
CA SER A 322 -36.37 -29.47 11.82
C SER A 322 -36.18 -30.15 10.44
N PRO A 323 -36.29 -31.49 10.37
CA PRO A 323 -36.31 -32.19 9.07
C PRO A 323 -37.42 -31.72 8.12
N ASP A 324 -38.48 -31.11 8.66
CA ASP A 324 -39.62 -30.59 7.90
C ASP A 324 -39.41 -29.13 7.44
N SER A 325 -38.37 -28.44 7.94
CA SER A 325 -38.06 -27.07 7.54
C SER A 325 -37.71 -27.01 6.04
N PRO A 326 -38.24 -26.04 5.27
CA PRO A 326 -37.96 -25.95 3.84
C PRO A 326 -36.46 -25.82 3.55
N ILE A 327 -35.89 -26.82 2.86
CA ILE A 327 -34.45 -26.97 2.69
C ILE A 327 -33.79 -25.74 2.03
N TYR A 328 -34.48 -25.06 1.12
CA TYR A 328 -33.97 -23.84 0.48
C TYR A 328 -33.68 -22.74 1.50
N TRP A 329 -34.60 -22.49 2.43
CA TRP A 329 -34.43 -21.49 3.48
C TRP A 329 -33.38 -21.91 4.50
N VAL A 330 -33.30 -23.21 4.82
CA VAL A 330 -32.25 -23.76 5.69
C VAL A 330 -30.87 -23.54 5.07
N VAL A 331 -30.68 -23.85 3.78
CA VAL A 331 -29.41 -23.64 3.09
C VAL A 331 -29.02 -22.16 3.09
N LEU A 332 -29.96 -21.28 2.75
CA LEU A 332 -29.70 -19.84 2.74
C LEU A 332 -29.30 -19.34 4.15
N TRP A 333 -30.00 -19.81 5.19
CA TRP A 333 -29.70 -19.53 6.59
C TRP A 333 -28.31 -20.02 7.01
N VAL A 334 -27.92 -21.23 6.62
CA VAL A 334 -26.58 -21.78 6.86
C VAL A 334 -25.51 -20.93 6.17
N MET A 335 -25.73 -20.48 4.93
CA MET A 335 -24.79 -19.61 4.22
C MET A 335 -24.54 -18.28 4.95
N GLY A 336 -25.56 -17.71 5.57
CA GLY A 336 -25.44 -16.49 6.37
C GLY A 336 -24.75 -16.67 7.73
N ARG A 337 -24.92 -17.84 8.38
CA ARG A 337 -24.40 -18.12 9.74
C ARG A 337 -23.05 -18.83 9.77
N ALA A 338 -22.67 -19.57 8.72
CA ALA A 338 -21.44 -20.36 8.70
C ALA A 338 -20.17 -19.50 8.92
N ALA A 339 -20.15 -18.28 8.40
CA ALA A 339 -19.00 -17.38 8.51
C ALA A 339 -18.64 -17.02 9.94
N THR A 340 -19.67 -16.70 10.73
CA THR A 340 -19.50 -16.22 12.10
C THR A 340 -19.27 -17.39 13.05
N LEU A 341 -19.87 -18.55 12.77
CA LEU A 341 -19.67 -19.78 13.55
C LEU A 341 -18.30 -20.42 13.35
N PHE A 342 -17.69 -20.30 12.16
CA PHE A 342 -16.44 -21.00 11.81
C PHE A 342 -15.28 -20.05 11.48
N ILE A 343 -15.38 -18.77 11.88
CA ILE A 343 -14.35 -17.74 11.66
C ILE A 343 -12.98 -18.19 12.20
N GLY A 344 -12.96 -18.93 13.30
CA GLY A 344 -11.74 -19.45 13.90
C GLY A 344 -10.91 -20.35 12.98
N ILE A 345 -11.55 -21.15 12.12
CA ILE A 345 -10.84 -22.03 11.17
C ILE A 345 -10.11 -21.20 10.12
N LEU A 346 -10.77 -20.15 9.61
CA LEU A 346 -10.20 -19.23 8.62
C LEU A 346 -9.01 -18.45 9.22
N ILE A 347 -9.13 -18.03 10.47
CA ILE A 347 -8.04 -17.39 11.22
C ILE A 347 -6.89 -18.36 11.40
N ALA A 348 -7.16 -19.62 11.75
CA ALA A 348 -6.11 -20.62 11.93
C ALA A 348 -5.31 -20.83 10.64
N TYR A 349 -5.98 -20.94 9.48
CA TYR A 349 -5.32 -21.01 8.18
C TYR A 349 -4.44 -19.78 7.90
N SER A 350 -5.00 -18.58 8.11
CA SER A 350 -4.27 -17.33 7.83
C SER A 350 -3.10 -17.12 8.79
N ALA A 351 -3.27 -17.45 10.08
CA ALA A 351 -2.23 -17.44 11.09
C ALA A 351 -1.14 -18.47 10.78
N GLY A 352 -1.51 -19.65 10.30
CA GLY A 352 -0.56 -20.67 9.86
C GLY A 352 0.33 -20.18 8.72
N LYS A 353 -0.30 -19.53 7.74
CA LYS A 353 0.41 -18.84 6.66
C LYS A 353 1.33 -17.74 7.20
N PHE A 354 0.88 -16.95 8.18
CA PHE A 354 1.66 -15.85 8.75
C PHE A 354 2.87 -16.33 9.56
N PHE A 355 2.69 -17.35 10.41
CA PHE A 355 3.75 -17.90 11.28
C PHE A 355 4.63 -18.96 10.58
N GLU A 356 4.45 -19.17 9.28
CA GLU A 356 5.18 -20.18 8.51
C GLU A 356 5.02 -21.59 9.14
N PHE A 357 3.79 -21.90 9.57
CA PHE A 357 3.38 -23.20 10.08
C PHE A 357 2.58 -23.96 9.01
N ASN A 358 2.59 -25.30 9.09
CA ASN A 358 1.92 -26.17 8.12
C ASN A 358 0.42 -25.81 8.03
N ARG A 359 -0.06 -25.44 6.83
CA ARG A 359 -1.42 -24.91 6.64
C ARG A 359 -2.50 -25.98 6.87
N PRO A 360 -2.40 -27.21 6.32
CA PRO A 360 -3.30 -28.31 6.69
C PRO A 360 -3.39 -28.52 8.19
N MET A 361 -2.24 -28.53 8.89
CA MET A 361 -2.23 -28.72 10.35
C MET A 361 -2.82 -27.52 11.10
N SER A 362 -2.65 -26.32 10.58
CA SER A 362 -3.29 -25.12 11.13
C SER A 362 -4.82 -25.22 11.04
N ILE A 363 -5.34 -25.70 9.91
CA ILE A 363 -6.77 -25.98 9.72
C ILE A 363 -7.22 -27.08 10.70
N ALA A 364 -6.45 -28.15 10.85
CA ALA A 364 -6.78 -29.24 11.78
C ALA A 364 -6.87 -28.75 13.24
N ILE A 365 -5.90 -27.94 13.71
CA ILE A 365 -5.96 -27.31 15.03
C ILE A 365 -7.19 -26.39 15.13
N GLY A 366 -7.46 -25.57 14.10
CA GLY A 366 -8.66 -24.73 14.04
C GLY A 366 -9.97 -25.54 14.12
N LEU A 367 -10.06 -26.66 13.41
CA LEU A 367 -11.20 -27.57 13.43
C LEU A 367 -11.41 -28.17 14.83
N ILE A 368 -10.35 -28.57 15.53
CA ILE A 368 -10.44 -29.10 16.89
C ILE A 368 -10.92 -28.00 17.86
N LEU A 369 -10.34 -26.80 17.77
CA LEU A 369 -10.68 -25.68 18.64
C LEU A 369 -12.10 -25.13 18.40
N CYS A 370 -12.65 -25.35 17.20
CA CYS A 370 -13.99 -24.97 16.80
C CYS A 370 -14.93 -26.18 16.64
N ALA A 371 -14.55 -27.34 17.20
CA ALA A 371 -15.19 -28.62 16.89
C ALA A 371 -16.67 -28.60 17.29
N PRO A 372 -17.59 -28.97 16.37
CA PRO A 372 -19.01 -28.96 16.68
C PRO A 372 -19.46 -29.93 17.76
N PHE A 373 -18.67 -30.97 18.03
CA PHE A 373 -18.95 -31.91 19.12
C PHE A 373 -18.78 -31.29 20.50
N MET A 374 -17.96 -30.23 20.62
CA MET A 374 -17.93 -29.36 21.80
C MET A 374 -19.14 -28.40 21.85
N PHE A 375 -20.06 -28.47 20.89
CA PHE A 375 -21.27 -27.68 20.91
C PHE A 375 -22.44 -28.37 21.60
N GLY A 376 -22.49 -29.69 21.76
CA GLY A 376 -23.71 -30.36 22.22
C GLY A 376 -24.92 -29.94 21.36
N ASN A 377 -26.05 -29.60 21.98
CA ASN A 377 -27.22 -28.98 21.31
C ASN A 377 -26.99 -27.53 20.82
N GLY A 378 -25.75 -27.04 20.83
CA GLY A 378 -25.37 -25.69 20.42
C GLY A 378 -25.51 -24.61 21.50
N GLY A 379 -26.19 -24.91 22.61
CA GLY A 379 -26.73 -23.86 23.49
C GLY A 379 -27.74 -22.95 22.76
N PRO A 380 -28.34 -21.95 23.44
CA PRO A 380 -29.37 -21.08 22.85
C PRO A 380 -28.94 -20.32 21.59
N THR A 381 -27.62 -20.13 21.39
CA THR A 381 -27.03 -19.35 20.29
C THR A 381 -26.33 -20.21 19.23
N MET A 382 -26.32 -21.54 19.37
CA MET A 382 -25.56 -22.47 18.52
C MET A 382 -24.05 -22.21 18.47
N GLN A 383 -23.50 -21.53 19.49
CA GLN A 383 -22.07 -21.24 19.63
C GLN A 383 -21.35 -22.21 20.58
N GLY A 384 -22.11 -23.12 21.20
CA GLY A 384 -21.63 -24.20 22.03
C GLY A 384 -21.85 -24.05 23.51
N GLN A 385 -21.68 -25.16 24.22
CA GLN A 385 -21.80 -25.22 25.68
C GLN A 385 -20.53 -24.72 26.36
N GLN A 386 -20.69 -24.21 27.57
CA GLN A 386 -19.59 -23.80 28.44
C GLN A 386 -19.51 -24.77 29.61
N TRP A 387 -18.30 -25.22 29.94
CA TRP A 387 -18.04 -26.09 31.09
C TRP A 387 -17.32 -25.28 32.16
N ILE A 388 -17.92 -25.22 33.35
CA ILE A 388 -17.34 -24.58 34.52
C ILE A 388 -16.66 -25.69 35.34
N LEU A 389 -15.32 -25.67 35.42
CA LEU A 389 -14.56 -26.72 36.14
C LEU A 389 -14.24 -26.35 37.59
N ALA A 390 -14.19 -25.06 37.88
CA ALA A 390 -14.01 -24.54 39.23
C ALA A 390 -14.67 -23.18 39.33
N GLN A 391 -15.32 -22.91 40.45
CA GLN A 391 -16.07 -21.69 40.70
C GLN A 391 -15.87 -21.30 42.16
N GLY A 392 -15.23 -20.17 42.41
CA GLY A 392 -15.20 -19.56 43.74
C GLY A 392 -16.56 -18.96 44.11
N ASP A 393 -16.68 -18.46 45.34
CA ASP A 393 -17.90 -17.75 45.75
C ASP A 393 -18.24 -16.66 44.73
N PRO A 394 -19.50 -16.59 44.26
CA PRO A 394 -19.89 -15.58 43.32
C PRO A 394 -19.70 -14.19 43.95
N LEU A 395 -18.74 -13.44 43.43
CA LEU A 395 -18.64 -12.01 43.69
C LEU A 395 -19.93 -11.38 43.16
N ASN A 396 -20.75 -10.83 44.06
CA ASN A 396 -21.93 -10.07 43.71
C ASN A 396 -21.50 -8.76 43.03
N THR A 397 -21.22 -8.86 41.74
CA THR A 397 -20.80 -7.75 40.88
C THR A 397 -21.99 -6.92 40.39
N GLY A 398 -23.22 -7.38 40.65
CA GLY A 398 -24.43 -6.82 40.04
C GLY A 398 -24.45 -6.96 38.51
N ILE A 399 -23.77 -7.98 37.97
CA ILE A 399 -23.64 -8.26 36.53
C ILE A 399 -24.30 -9.59 36.22
N LEU A 400 -25.33 -9.55 35.37
CA LEU A 400 -25.94 -10.73 34.78
C LEU A 400 -24.93 -11.36 33.83
N VAL A 401 -24.68 -12.66 33.96
CA VAL A 401 -23.92 -13.42 32.98
C VAL A 401 -24.74 -14.63 32.61
N ILE A 402 -24.72 -14.96 31.32
CA ILE A 402 -25.29 -16.17 30.77
C ILE A 402 -24.48 -17.34 31.33
N ASP A 403 -24.99 -17.95 32.39
CA ASP A 403 -24.69 -19.33 32.71
C ASP A 403 -25.41 -20.21 31.67
N GLY A 404 -24.80 -21.31 31.26
CA GLY A 404 -25.29 -22.17 30.18
C GLY A 404 -26.67 -22.78 30.44
N ASN A 405 -27.22 -22.62 31.65
CA ASN A 405 -28.59 -22.89 32.02
C ASN A 405 -29.32 -21.58 32.35
N MET A 406 -30.42 -21.31 31.64
CA MET A 406 -31.29 -20.14 31.84
C MET A 406 -31.91 -20.04 33.25
N GLU A 407 -31.73 -21.05 34.10
CA GLU A 407 -32.35 -21.15 35.44
C GLU A 407 -31.50 -20.52 36.57
N HIS A 408 -30.24 -20.16 36.33
CA HIS A 408 -29.38 -19.51 37.33
C HIS A 408 -28.98 -18.10 36.88
N MET A 409 -30.01 -17.27 36.72
CA MET A 409 -29.84 -15.84 36.48
C MET A 409 -29.32 -15.14 37.74
N GLY A 410 -28.08 -14.65 37.72
CA GLY A 410 -27.70 -13.59 38.66
C GLY A 410 -26.24 -13.50 39.11
N MET A 411 -25.40 -14.51 38.90
CA MET A 411 -24.10 -14.52 39.56
C MET A 411 -23.02 -15.20 38.73
N ALA A 412 -22.26 -14.43 37.94
CA ALA A 412 -20.97 -14.94 37.46
C ALA A 412 -19.92 -14.83 38.55
N PRO A 413 -19.28 -15.93 38.95
CA PRO A 413 -18.01 -15.86 39.64
C PRO A 413 -16.99 -15.30 38.66
N ILE A 414 -16.42 -14.15 39.00
CA ILE A 414 -15.19 -13.66 38.34
C ILE A 414 -14.09 -14.75 38.39
N ASN A 415 -14.17 -15.62 39.39
CA ASN A 415 -13.25 -16.72 39.65
C ASN A 415 -13.74 -18.06 39.03
N ALA A 416 -14.54 -18.01 37.97
CA ALA A 416 -14.95 -19.20 37.23
C ALA A 416 -13.89 -19.62 36.22
N TYR A 417 -13.43 -20.85 36.34
CA TYR A 417 -12.57 -21.48 35.35
C TYR A 417 -13.46 -22.13 34.29
N VAL A 418 -13.56 -21.47 33.13
CA VAL A 418 -14.49 -21.83 32.05
C VAL A 418 -13.75 -22.35 30.84
N ILE A 419 -14.17 -23.53 30.37
CA ILE A 419 -13.80 -24.09 29.09
C ILE A 419 -14.97 -23.90 28.12
N ALA A 420 -14.66 -23.36 26.96
CA ALA A 420 -15.63 -23.12 25.90
C ALA A 420 -15.00 -23.40 24.53
N PRO A 421 -15.80 -23.57 23.48
CA PRO A 421 -15.30 -23.51 22.12
C PRO A 421 -14.58 -22.18 21.84
N GLN A 422 -13.60 -22.22 20.94
CA GLN A 422 -12.74 -21.06 20.63
C GLN A 422 -13.11 -20.39 19.32
N ASN A 423 -14.25 -20.74 18.72
CA ASN A 423 -14.69 -20.31 17.39
C ASN A 423 -14.70 -18.80 17.18
N THR A 424 -15.08 -18.01 18.20
CA THR A 424 -15.10 -16.54 18.15
C THR A 424 -13.88 -15.88 18.81
N LYS A 425 -12.99 -16.67 19.44
CA LYS A 425 -11.86 -16.19 20.24
C LYS A 425 -10.60 -16.04 19.38
N ILE A 426 -10.62 -15.01 18.52
CA ILE A 426 -9.58 -14.72 17.51
C ILE A 426 -8.17 -14.79 18.09
N PHE A 427 -7.93 -14.14 19.23
CA PHE A 427 -6.60 -14.09 19.85
C PHE A 427 -6.13 -15.43 20.40
N VAL A 428 -7.06 -16.25 20.91
CA VAL A 428 -6.75 -17.59 21.40
C VAL A 428 -6.28 -18.48 20.25
N ILE A 429 -6.95 -18.39 19.09
CA ILE A 429 -6.57 -19.17 17.90
C ILE A 429 -5.22 -18.70 17.35
N ILE A 430 -4.98 -17.39 17.25
CA ILE A 430 -3.68 -16.87 16.81
C ILE A 430 -2.57 -17.34 17.75
N ALA A 431 -2.80 -17.29 19.06
CA ALA A 431 -1.86 -17.78 20.07
C ALA A 431 -1.63 -19.30 19.96
N ALA A 432 -2.68 -20.08 19.68
CA ALA A 432 -2.58 -21.53 19.49
C ALA A 432 -1.70 -21.87 18.27
N ILE A 433 -1.88 -21.19 17.14
CA ILE A 433 -1.06 -21.44 15.94
C ILE A 433 0.38 -20.95 16.13
N TRP A 434 0.57 -19.83 16.84
CA TRP A 434 1.91 -19.40 17.24
C TRP A 434 2.60 -20.46 18.12
N LEU A 435 1.89 -21.01 19.11
CA LEU A 435 2.39 -22.08 19.97
C LEU A 435 2.69 -23.33 19.14
N ALA A 436 1.83 -23.69 18.18
CA ALA A 436 2.03 -24.81 17.29
C ALA A 436 3.34 -24.71 16.49
N LYS A 437 3.68 -23.50 16.02
CA LYS A 437 4.97 -23.26 15.37
C LYS A 437 6.16 -23.50 16.31
N GLN A 438 6.06 -23.07 17.57
CA GLN A 438 7.13 -23.27 18.55
C GLN A 438 7.28 -24.75 18.94
N VAL A 439 6.15 -25.41 19.21
CA VAL A 439 6.11 -26.84 19.56
C VAL A 439 6.64 -27.68 18.41
N ASP A 440 6.21 -27.43 17.16
CA ASP A 440 6.71 -28.13 15.98
C ASP A 440 8.23 -28.00 15.85
N SER A 441 8.76 -26.79 16.00
CA SER A 441 10.21 -26.53 15.96
C SER A 441 10.97 -27.17 17.13
N TRP A 442 10.29 -27.49 18.24
CA TRP A 442 10.84 -28.17 19.39
C TRP A 442 10.80 -29.69 19.24
N VAL A 443 9.67 -30.26 18.79
CA VAL A 443 9.48 -31.70 18.56
C VAL A 443 10.51 -32.23 17.55
N VAL A 444 10.73 -31.50 16.46
CA VAL A 444 11.73 -31.87 15.42
C VAL A 444 13.15 -32.00 15.98
N LYS A 445 13.49 -31.32 17.08
CA LYS A 445 14.86 -31.38 17.63
C LYS A 445 15.19 -32.70 18.31
N TRP A 446 14.19 -33.42 18.81
CA TRP A 446 14.40 -34.62 19.63
C TRP A 446 13.70 -35.87 19.10
N ILE A 447 12.72 -35.74 18.20
CA ILE A 447 12.01 -36.90 17.65
C ILE A 447 12.90 -37.67 16.66
N PRO A 448 13.04 -39.00 16.80
CA PRO A 448 13.75 -39.80 15.81
C PRO A 448 13.01 -39.87 14.47
N SER A 449 13.76 -39.86 13.36
CA SER A 449 13.23 -39.77 11.99
C SER A 449 12.26 -40.90 11.61
N TYR A 450 12.44 -42.11 12.15
CA TYR A 450 11.61 -43.27 11.84
C TYR A 450 10.21 -43.24 12.47
N ILE A 451 10.01 -42.48 13.56
CA ILE A 451 8.67 -42.24 14.14
C ILE A 451 8.14 -40.83 13.87
N GLU A 452 8.94 -39.95 13.28
CA GLU A 452 8.57 -38.56 13.00
C GLU A 452 7.29 -38.47 12.17
N LEU A 453 7.18 -39.26 11.11
CA LEU A 453 6.03 -39.23 10.19
C LEU A 453 4.70 -39.47 10.91
N THR A 454 4.70 -40.32 11.94
CA THR A 454 3.49 -40.72 12.68
C THR A 454 3.27 -39.85 13.92
N PHE A 455 4.30 -39.64 14.74
CA PHE A 455 4.15 -39.08 16.08
C PHE A 455 4.38 -37.57 16.18
N ARG A 456 5.08 -36.94 15.24
CA ARG A 456 5.35 -35.49 15.29
C ARG A 456 4.05 -34.70 15.43
N TRP A 457 3.06 -35.02 14.60
CA TRP A 457 1.78 -34.31 14.59
C TRP A 457 0.90 -34.65 15.80
N VAL A 458 1.03 -35.84 16.39
CA VAL A 458 0.37 -36.19 17.64
C VAL A 458 0.86 -35.28 18.77
N PHE A 459 2.18 -35.10 18.88
CA PHE A 459 2.76 -34.18 19.87
C PHE A 459 2.39 -32.73 19.59
N VAL A 460 2.51 -32.27 18.34
CA VAL A 460 2.19 -30.88 17.98
C VAL A 460 0.73 -30.56 18.25
N VAL A 461 -0.21 -31.42 17.85
CA VAL A 461 -1.64 -31.17 18.08
C VAL A 461 -1.96 -31.27 19.57
N GLY A 462 -1.55 -32.34 20.25
CA GLY A 462 -1.88 -32.55 21.67
C GLY A 462 -1.30 -31.48 22.59
N LEU A 463 -0.04 -31.10 22.40
CA LEU A 463 0.63 -30.08 23.21
C LEU A 463 0.17 -28.65 22.89
N VAL A 464 -0.61 -28.45 21.82
CA VAL A 464 -1.17 -27.13 21.48
C VAL A 464 -2.62 -27.03 21.92
N THR A 465 -3.46 -28.00 21.57
CA THR A 465 -4.91 -27.92 21.81
C THR A 465 -5.24 -27.99 23.30
N ILE A 466 -4.54 -28.82 24.07
CA ILE A 466 -4.75 -28.94 25.52
C ILE A 466 -4.44 -27.60 26.22
N PRO A 467 -3.24 -27.00 26.10
CA PRO A 467 -3.01 -25.68 26.71
C PRO A 467 -3.91 -24.58 26.14
N THR A 468 -4.35 -24.70 24.89
CA THR A 468 -5.28 -23.71 24.33
C THR A 468 -6.63 -23.74 25.06
N PHE A 469 -7.19 -24.93 25.33
CA PHE A 469 -8.46 -25.05 26.06
C PHE A 469 -8.34 -24.77 27.56
N PHE A 470 -7.23 -25.19 28.19
CA PHE A 470 -7.07 -25.13 29.65
C PHE A 470 -6.24 -23.92 30.13
N VAL A 471 -5.61 -23.17 29.23
CA VAL A 471 -4.80 -22.01 29.63
C VAL A 471 -5.24 -20.79 28.85
N PHE A 472 -5.10 -20.81 27.52
CA PHE A 472 -5.38 -19.61 26.72
C PHE A 472 -6.86 -19.23 26.72
N GLY A 473 -7.76 -20.21 26.59
CA GLY A 473 -9.21 -20.00 26.64
C GLY A 473 -9.70 -19.37 27.94
N PRO A 474 -9.36 -19.93 29.13
CA PRO A 474 -9.71 -19.37 30.42
C PRO A 474 -9.07 -18.01 30.70
N ILE A 475 -7.79 -17.81 30.34
CA ILE A 475 -7.14 -16.49 30.45
C ILE A 475 -7.89 -15.45 29.62
N TRP A 476 -8.23 -15.80 28.37
CA TRP A 476 -8.99 -14.91 27.50
C TRP A 476 -10.38 -14.62 28.06
N PHE A 477 -11.08 -15.64 28.57
CA PHE A 477 -12.37 -15.47 29.22
C PHE A 477 -12.30 -14.49 30.41
N TYR A 478 -11.27 -14.58 31.23
CA TYR A 478 -11.05 -13.63 32.32
C TYR A 478 -10.85 -12.19 31.82
N ILE A 479 -10.05 -12.01 30.75
CA ILE A 479 -9.86 -10.70 30.10
C ILE A 479 -11.19 -10.16 29.59
N GLU A 480 -12.00 -10.98 28.93
CA GLU A 480 -13.33 -10.60 28.43
C GLU A 480 -14.25 -10.15 29.57
N LYS A 481 -14.24 -10.86 30.71
CA LYS A 481 -15.03 -10.49 31.89
C LYS A 481 -14.56 -9.17 32.52
N VAL A 482 -13.27 -8.98 32.74
CA VAL A 482 -12.72 -7.73 33.31
C VAL A 482 -13.05 -6.53 32.42
N LEU A 483 -12.89 -6.69 31.10
CA LEU A 483 -13.27 -5.65 30.15
C LEU A 483 -14.78 -5.40 30.17
N GLY A 484 -15.59 -6.45 30.19
CA GLY A 484 -17.05 -6.38 30.29
C GLY A 484 -17.52 -5.62 31.54
N ILE A 485 -16.93 -5.92 32.71
CA ILE A 485 -17.20 -5.22 33.98
C ILE A 485 -16.88 -3.73 33.84
N GLY A 486 -15.68 -3.39 33.37
CA GLY A 486 -15.25 -2.00 33.23
C GLY A 486 -16.19 -1.21 32.32
N ILE A 487 -16.61 -1.82 31.22
CA ILE A 487 -17.52 -1.19 30.28
C ILE A 487 -18.95 -1.09 30.84
N HIS A 488 -19.44 -2.08 31.60
CA HIS A 488 -20.75 -2.00 32.27
C HIS A 488 -20.82 -0.81 33.24
N TYR A 489 -19.76 -0.55 34.01
CA TYR A 489 -19.74 0.63 34.87
C TYR A 489 -19.73 1.94 34.07
N ILE A 490 -19.00 1.97 32.95
CA ILE A 490 -18.99 3.11 32.03
C ILE A 490 -20.38 3.33 31.44
N SER A 491 -21.10 2.25 31.11
CA SER A 491 -22.40 2.31 30.45
C SER A 491 -23.49 2.95 31.32
N LYS A 492 -23.37 2.85 32.65
CA LYS A 492 -24.26 3.48 33.63
C LYS A 492 -24.10 5.01 33.77
N ALA A 493 -23.14 5.62 33.08
CA ALA A 493 -22.95 7.07 33.15
C ALA A 493 -24.23 7.81 32.65
N PRO A 494 -24.66 8.88 33.36
CA PRO A 494 -25.95 9.52 33.12
C PRO A 494 -26.00 10.24 31.76
N ILE A 495 -27.22 10.56 31.30
CA ILE A 495 -27.47 11.37 30.09
C ILE A 495 -26.88 10.71 28.83
N GLY A 496 -26.80 9.38 28.79
CA GLY A 496 -26.27 8.64 27.63
C GLY A 496 -24.75 8.81 27.41
N LEU A 497 -24.00 9.41 28.35
CA LEU A 497 -22.55 9.57 28.25
C LEU A 497 -21.82 8.21 28.14
N GLY A 498 -22.33 7.20 28.85
CA GLY A 498 -21.80 5.83 28.80
C GLY A 498 -21.97 5.19 27.43
N VAL A 499 -23.17 5.37 26.85
CA VAL A 499 -23.48 4.95 25.47
C VAL A 499 -22.57 5.68 24.50
N GLY A 500 -22.47 7.01 24.57
CA GLY A 500 -21.57 7.81 23.75
C GLY A 500 -20.11 7.33 23.81
N PHE A 501 -19.57 7.11 25.00
CA PHE A 501 -18.19 6.64 25.16
C PHE A 501 -17.94 5.33 24.40
N LEU A 502 -18.89 4.39 24.48
CA LEU A 502 -18.76 3.10 23.81
C LEU A 502 -18.79 3.22 22.29
N PHE A 503 -19.65 4.09 21.77
CA PHE A 503 -19.69 4.41 20.35
C PHE A 503 -18.35 5.01 19.88
N GLY A 504 -17.78 5.93 20.66
CA GLY A 504 -16.49 6.55 20.33
C GLY A 504 -15.32 5.56 20.31
N ILE A 505 -15.30 4.59 21.23
CA ILE A 505 -14.18 3.64 21.35
C ILE A 505 -14.30 2.42 20.43
N GLN A 506 -15.52 2.08 19.96
CA GLN A 506 -15.83 0.91 19.12
C GLN A 506 -14.82 0.72 17.98
N MET A 507 -14.53 1.76 17.22
CA MET A 507 -13.69 1.65 16.02
C MET A 507 -12.23 1.38 16.37
N PHE A 508 -11.78 1.74 17.57
CA PHE A 508 -10.47 1.31 18.08
C PHE A 508 -10.49 -0.18 18.42
N PHE A 509 -11.57 -0.68 19.03
CA PHE A 509 -11.73 -2.11 19.31
C PHE A 509 -11.81 -2.95 18.01
N VAL A 510 -12.39 -2.41 16.94
CA VAL A 510 -12.39 -3.04 15.61
C VAL A 510 -10.97 -3.17 15.05
N LEU A 511 -10.11 -2.16 15.22
CA LEU A 511 -8.69 -2.26 14.82
C LEU A 511 -7.96 -3.45 15.47
N PHE A 512 -8.40 -3.84 16.66
CA PHE A 512 -7.85 -4.97 17.41
C PHE A 512 -8.67 -6.26 17.25
N GLY A 513 -9.86 -6.25 16.66
CA GLY A 513 -10.79 -7.39 16.73
C GLY A 513 -11.37 -7.64 18.13
N ALA A 514 -11.07 -6.79 19.11
CA ALA A 514 -11.57 -6.89 20.48
C ALA A 514 -13.04 -6.44 20.63
N HIS A 515 -13.65 -5.91 19.56
CA HIS A 515 -15.03 -5.42 19.57
C HIS A 515 -16.07 -6.51 19.87
N VAL A 516 -15.73 -7.79 19.72
CA VAL A 516 -16.58 -8.92 20.13
C VAL A 516 -16.85 -8.92 21.64
N VAL A 517 -15.93 -8.39 22.45
CA VAL A 517 -16.14 -8.23 23.91
C VAL A 517 -17.39 -7.39 24.20
N LEU A 518 -17.67 -6.40 23.37
CA LEU A 518 -18.84 -5.52 23.52
C LEU A 518 -20.16 -6.26 23.28
N MET A 519 -20.17 -7.38 22.53
CA MET A 519 -21.37 -8.21 22.40
C MET A 519 -21.85 -8.77 23.73
N THR A 520 -20.94 -9.13 24.64
CA THR A 520 -21.31 -9.61 25.98
C THR A 520 -22.19 -8.59 26.71
N ILE A 521 -21.91 -7.31 26.50
CA ILE A 521 -22.58 -6.19 27.16
C ILE A 521 -23.94 -5.93 26.52
N TYR A 522 -24.01 -6.08 25.19
CA TYR A 522 -25.27 -6.02 24.46
C TYR A 522 -26.21 -7.12 24.94
N SER A 523 -25.72 -8.36 25.08
CA SER A 523 -26.51 -9.48 25.59
C SER A 523 -27.05 -9.21 26.99
N ILE A 524 -26.23 -8.64 27.88
CA ILE A 524 -26.67 -8.25 29.23
C ILE A 524 -27.76 -7.18 29.17
N ASP A 525 -27.56 -6.13 28.38
CA ASP A 525 -28.51 -5.03 28.23
C ASP A 525 -29.85 -5.49 27.64
N THR A 526 -29.80 -6.30 26.57
CA THR A 526 -30.96 -6.93 25.93
C THR A 526 -31.76 -7.76 26.93
N MET A 527 -31.09 -8.50 27.81
CA MET A 527 -31.76 -9.32 28.81
C MET A 527 -32.39 -8.49 29.94
N THR A 528 -31.75 -7.39 30.36
CA THR A 528 -32.32 -6.47 31.37
C THR A 528 -33.52 -5.68 30.84
N HIS A 529 -33.57 -5.42 29.54
CA HIS A 529 -34.59 -4.62 28.89
C HIS A 529 -35.57 -5.46 28.04
N GLN A 530 -35.82 -6.72 28.45
CA GLN A 530 -36.88 -7.55 27.86
C GLN A 530 -36.79 -7.72 26.33
N GLY A 531 -35.57 -7.80 25.78
CA GLY A 531 -35.33 -8.16 24.38
C GLY A 531 -34.81 -7.05 23.46
N PHE A 532 -34.67 -5.80 23.91
CA PHE A 532 -34.08 -4.71 23.11
C PHE A 532 -32.85 -4.09 23.81
N SER A 533 -31.91 -3.56 23.03
CA SER A 533 -30.69 -2.94 23.57
C SER A 533 -30.41 -1.57 22.96
N THR A 534 -29.93 -0.65 23.78
CA THR A 534 -29.43 0.66 23.33
C THR A 534 -27.98 0.57 22.85
N PHE A 535 -27.23 -0.44 23.30
CA PHE A 535 -25.81 -0.62 23.00
C PHE A 535 -25.53 -1.46 21.75
N GLN A 536 -26.45 -2.32 21.31
CA GLN A 536 -26.21 -3.16 20.15
C GLN A 536 -25.96 -2.36 18.84
N GLU A 537 -26.36 -1.08 18.83
CA GLU A 537 -26.20 -0.16 17.70
C GLU A 537 -24.86 0.58 17.61
N VAL A 538 -24.03 0.44 18.65
CA VAL A 538 -22.65 0.95 18.71
C VAL A 538 -21.89 0.62 17.43
N GLY A 539 -22.02 -0.61 16.93
CA GLY A 539 -21.29 -1.09 15.75
C GLY A 539 -21.63 -0.30 14.49
N ASN A 540 -22.92 -0.29 14.09
CA ASN A 540 -23.35 0.31 12.83
C ASN A 540 -23.17 1.84 12.82
N LEU A 541 -23.53 2.53 13.90
CA LEU A 541 -23.40 3.99 13.97
C LEU A 541 -21.94 4.45 13.92
N SER A 542 -21.03 3.69 14.54
CA SER A 542 -19.61 4.00 14.45
C SER A 542 -19.03 3.74 13.06
N VAL A 543 -19.57 2.78 12.30
CA VAL A 543 -19.18 2.57 10.89
C VAL A 543 -19.60 3.76 10.04
N TRP A 544 -20.84 4.24 10.19
CA TRP A 544 -21.35 5.41 9.46
C TRP A 544 -20.57 6.69 9.75
N ALA A 545 -20.15 6.88 11.00
CA ALA A 545 -19.26 7.98 11.37
C ALA A 545 -17.88 7.88 10.67
N GLN A 546 -17.25 6.69 10.66
CA GLN A 546 -15.96 6.50 9.98
C GLN A 546 -16.08 6.62 8.45
N TRP A 547 -17.22 6.19 7.90
CA TRP A 547 -17.58 6.40 6.50
C TRP A 547 -17.68 7.90 6.17
N GLY A 548 -18.42 8.67 6.98
CA GLY A 548 -18.52 10.12 6.86
C GLY A 548 -17.17 10.84 6.98
N ALA A 549 -16.32 10.41 7.92
CA ALA A 549 -14.97 10.93 8.03
C ALA A 549 -14.13 10.66 6.77
N THR A 550 -14.25 9.46 6.19
CA THR A 550 -13.56 9.10 4.94
C THR A 550 -14.02 9.97 3.78
N LEU A 551 -15.33 10.22 3.66
CA LEU A 551 -15.86 11.14 2.66
C LEU A 551 -15.43 12.58 2.90
N GLY A 552 -15.30 13.00 4.16
CA GLY A 552 -14.71 14.30 4.52
C GLY A 552 -13.30 14.45 3.96
N VAL A 553 -12.48 13.38 4.04
CA VAL A 553 -11.18 13.34 3.36
C VAL A 553 -11.34 13.46 1.85
N ALA A 554 -12.26 12.71 1.22
CA ALA A 554 -12.46 12.74 -0.23
C ALA A 554 -12.86 14.13 -0.76
N ILE A 555 -13.63 14.90 0.02
CA ILE A 555 -14.06 16.26 -0.30
C ILE A 555 -12.90 17.26 -0.13
N VAL A 556 -12.18 17.19 0.99
CA VAL A 556 -11.12 18.17 1.32
C VAL A 556 -9.85 17.91 0.53
N THR A 557 -9.56 16.64 0.27
CA THR A 557 -8.33 16.27 -0.41
C THR A 557 -8.31 16.82 -1.81
N ARG A 558 -7.15 17.37 -2.20
CA ARG A 558 -6.88 17.83 -3.57
C ARG A 558 -6.00 16.85 -4.34
N ASN A 559 -5.56 15.76 -3.70
CA ASN A 559 -4.80 14.70 -4.34
C ASN A 559 -5.79 13.69 -4.97
N ALA A 560 -5.70 13.49 -6.29
CA ALA A 560 -6.60 12.61 -7.03
C ALA A 560 -6.51 11.14 -6.55
N ALA A 561 -5.31 10.66 -6.22
CA ALA A 561 -5.12 9.32 -5.70
C ALA A 561 -5.74 9.14 -4.31
N THR A 562 -5.48 10.07 -3.38
CA THR A 562 -6.11 10.04 -2.04
C THR A 562 -7.62 10.11 -2.13
N ARG A 563 -8.17 10.94 -3.04
CA ARG A 563 -9.61 11.02 -3.28
C ARG A 563 -10.17 9.69 -3.78
N ARG A 564 -9.52 9.08 -4.76
CA ARG A 564 -9.90 7.79 -5.34
C ARG A 564 -9.87 6.69 -4.29
N ASP A 565 -8.80 6.62 -3.49
CA ASP A 565 -8.66 5.66 -2.40
C ASP A 565 -9.83 5.82 -1.40
N ALA A 566 -10.08 7.04 -0.92
CA ALA A 566 -11.17 7.34 0.00
C ALA A 566 -12.55 6.92 -0.54
N ILE A 567 -12.88 7.30 -1.79
CA ILE A 567 -14.16 6.92 -2.41
C ILE A 567 -14.28 5.41 -2.54
N SER A 568 -13.23 4.73 -3.02
CA SER A 568 -13.28 3.28 -3.26
C SER A 568 -13.42 2.47 -1.97
N THR A 569 -12.74 2.90 -0.89
CA THR A 569 -12.78 2.21 0.41
C THR A 569 -14.03 2.53 1.21
N ALA A 570 -14.74 3.61 0.87
CA ALA A 570 -16.01 3.97 1.48
C ALA A 570 -17.15 3.01 1.06
N ILE A 571 -17.08 2.38 -0.11
CA ILE A 571 -18.16 1.51 -0.62
C ILE A 571 -18.40 0.29 0.29
N PRO A 572 -17.39 -0.52 0.68
CA PRO A 572 -17.60 -1.65 1.60
C PRO A 572 -18.21 -1.26 2.95
N ALA A 573 -17.90 -0.07 3.46
CA ALA A 573 -18.41 0.38 4.75
C ALA A 573 -19.90 0.71 4.74
N ILE A 574 -20.49 1.01 3.57
CA ILE A 574 -21.96 1.10 3.42
C ILE A 574 -22.60 -0.23 3.81
N PHE A 575 -21.94 -1.35 3.57
CA PHE A 575 -22.37 -2.69 3.95
C PHE A 575 -21.88 -3.12 5.33
N GLY A 576 -21.42 -2.18 6.16
CA GLY A 576 -21.01 -2.43 7.54
C GLY A 576 -19.54 -2.84 7.71
N VAL A 577 -18.75 -2.91 6.64
CA VAL A 577 -17.35 -3.35 6.68
C VAL A 577 -16.40 -2.15 6.61
N ALA A 578 -15.96 -1.67 7.78
CA ALA A 578 -15.16 -0.44 7.92
C ALA A 578 -13.65 -0.66 7.79
N GLU A 579 -13.16 -1.90 7.86
CA GLU A 579 -11.74 -2.23 7.87
C GLU A 579 -11.00 -1.66 6.65
N PRO A 580 -11.50 -1.76 5.41
CA PRO A 580 -10.84 -1.18 4.25
C PRO A 580 -10.59 0.32 4.37
N LEU A 581 -11.57 1.11 4.82
CA LEU A 581 -11.40 2.56 4.97
C LEU A 581 -10.57 2.93 6.20
N LEU A 582 -10.67 2.14 7.27
CA LEU A 582 -9.91 2.38 8.50
C LEU A 582 -8.43 2.26 8.20
N PHE A 583 -8.02 1.16 7.56
CA PHE A 583 -6.61 0.91 7.25
C PHE A 583 -6.09 1.70 6.05
N ALA A 584 -6.93 2.00 5.05
CA ALA A 584 -6.49 2.73 3.86
C ALA A 584 -6.40 4.25 4.06
N VAL A 585 -7.34 4.84 4.81
CA VAL A 585 -7.49 6.31 4.89
C VAL A 585 -7.44 6.81 6.33
N ASN A 586 -8.35 6.37 7.20
CA ASN A 586 -8.57 7.04 8.48
C ASN A 586 -7.40 6.85 9.46
N LEU A 587 -6.84 5.65 9.56
CA LEU A 587 -5.70 5.36 10.43
C LEU A 587 -4.39 5.99 9.92
N PRO A 588 -4.00 5.87 8.63
CA PRO A 588 -2.80 6.55 8.12
C PRO A 588 -2.83 8.07 8.30
N LYS A 589 -4.01 8.69 8.08
CA LYS A 589 -4.19 10.14 8.21
C LYS A 589 -4.49 10.59 9.64
N ARG A 590 -4.79 9.66 10.56
CA ARG A 590 -5.08 9.81 12.01
C ARG A 590 -6.26 10.71 12.36
N ARG A 591 -6.28 11.95 11.87
CA ARG A 591 -7.33 12.93 12.17
C ARG A 591 -8.73 12.47 11.77
N PRO A 592 -8.93 11.85 10.60
CA PRO A 592 -10.25 11.33 10.23
C PRO A 592 -10.72 10.23 11.18
N LEU A 593 -9.83 9.36 11.67
CA LEU A 593 -10.17 8.34 12.68
C LEU A 593 -10.73 8.98 13.95
N TYR A 594 -10.06 10.00 14.48
CA TYR A 594 -10.52 10.74 15.67
C TYR A 594 -11.81 11.53 15.41
N ALA A 595 -11.95 12.14 14.23
CA ALA A 595 -13.17 12.84 13.85
C ALA A 595 -14.37 11.89 13.79
N GLY A 596 -14.19 10.71 13.21
CA GLY A 596 -15.19 9.64 13.21
C GLY A 596 -15.52 9.18 14.63
N ALA A 597 -14.52 8.92 15.48
CA ALA A 597 -14.74 8.50 16.87
C ALA A 597 -15.48 9.56 17.70
N LEU A 598 -15.12 10.84 17.55
CA LEU A 598 -15.82 11.93 18.23
C LEU A 598 -17.26 12.07 17.73
N ALA A 599 -17.49 11.88 16.43
CA ALA A 599 -18.82 11.88 15.87
C ALA A 599 -19.68 10.72 16.38
N SER A 600 -19.11 9.52 16.43
CA SER A 600 -19.76 8.36 17.05
C SER A 600 -20.11 8.63 18.51
N PHE A 601 -19.21 9.28 19.26
CA PHE A 601 -19.46 9.65 20.65
C PHE A 601 -20.68 10.57 20.80
N VAL A 602 -20.72 11.67 20.05
CA VAL A 602 -21.81 12.64 20.09
C VAL A 602 -23.13 12.01 19.64
N VAL A 603 -23.11 11.23 18.56
CA VAL A 603 -24.31 10.59 18.04
C VAL A 603 -24.76 9.41 18.91
N GLY A 604 -23.86 8.73 19.62
CA GLY A 604 -24.23 7.72 20.60
C GLY A 604 -25.01 8.32 21.78
N ILE A 605 -24.62 9.50 22.25
CA ILE A 605 -25.39 10.27 23.24
C ILE A 605 -26.76 10.63 22.66
N MET A 606 -26.80 11.14 21.42
CA MET A 606 -28.06 11.51 20.76
C MET A 606 -28.99 10.31 20.58
N ALA A 607 -28.48 9.16 20.14
CA ALA A 607 -29.24 7.92 19.99
C ALA A 607 -29.82 7.45 21.34
N SER A 608 -29.03 7.55 22.41
CA SER A 608 -29.49 7.26 23.77
C SER A 608 -30.58 8.21 24.24
N LEU A 609 -30.44 9.52 24.01
CA LEU A 609 -31.44 10.52 24.39
C LEU A 609 -32.74 10.40 23.59
N LEU A 610 -32.64 10.02 22.32
CA LEU A 610 -33.79 9.76 21.47
C LEU A 610 -34.49 8.43 21.77
N GLY A 611 -33.89 7.55 22.60
CA GLY A 611 -34.46 6.23 22.92
C GLY A 611 -34.36 5.23 21.76
N VAL A 612 -33.40 5.41 20.85
CA VAL A 612 -33.20 4.51 19.72
C VAL A 612 -32.67 3.17 20.22
N THR A 613 -33.31 2.09 19.77
CA THR A 613 -33.03 0.73 20.22
C THR A 613 -32.79 -0.20 19.05
N ALA A 614 -31.90 -1.17 19.27
CA ALA A 614 -31.75 -2.31 18.39
C ALA A 614 -33.03 -3.14 18.34
N ARG A 615 -33.35 -3.64 17.14
CA ARG A 615 -34.52 -4.45 16.82
C ARG A 615 -34.08 -5.73 16.12
N VAL A 616 -34.97 -6.35 15.34
CA VAL A 616 -34.62 -7.48 14.47
C VAL A 616 -33.37 -7.16 13.66
N THR A 617 -32.33 -7.99 13.82
CA THR A 617 -31.09 -7.84 13.04
C THR A 617 -31.33 -8.35 11.62
N THR A 618 -31.59 -7.43 10.69
CA THR A 618 -31.89 -7.74 9.28
C THR A 618 -30.66 -7.70 8.36
N GLY A 619 -29.47 -7.47 8.90
CA GLY A 619 -28.22 -7.32 8.15
C GLY A 619 -27.25 -6.38 8.86
N ILE A 620 -26.14 -6.05 8.21
CA ILE A 620 -25.14 -5.08 8.71
C ILE A 620 -25.09 -3.87 7.75
N GLY A 621 -24.71 -2.70 8.27
CA GLY A 621 -24.66 -1.47 7.48
C GLY A 621 -26.04 -1.07 6.99
N ILE A 622 -26.13 -0.60 5.74
CA ILE A 622 -27.37 -0.14 5.12
C ILE A 622 -28.45 -1.23 5.07
N LEU A 623 -28.06 -2.50 5.01
CA LEU A 623 -29.01 -3.61 4.90
C LEU A 623 -29.73 -3.90 6.22
N GLY A 624 -29.19 -3.44 7.36
CA GLY A 624 -29.85 -3.54 8.66
C GLY A 624 -31.01 -2.55 8.83
N ILE A 625 -31.19 -1.60 7.90
CA ILE A 625 -32.13 -0.48 8.05
C ILE A 625 -33.57 -0.96 8.30
N VAL A 626 -33.98 -2.00 7.56
CA VAL A 626 -35.35 -2.54 7.58
C VAL A 626 -35.71 -3.06 8.98
N GLY A 627 -34.72 -3.60 9.68
CA GLY A 627 -34.86 -4.11 11.04
C GLY A 627 -35.29 -3.05 12.04
N TYR A 628 -34.79 -1.82 11.92
CA TYR A 628 -35.13 -0.74 12.86
C TYR A 628 -36.58 -0.28 12.78
N PHE A 629 -37.24 -0.55 11.65
CA PHE A 629 -38.67 -0.28 11.45
C PHE A 629 -39.56 -1.40 12.01
N SER A 630 -38.99 -2.54 12.43
CA SER A 630 -39.74 -3.63 13.07
C SER A 630 -40.08 -3.30 14.52
N ASN A 631 -41.26 -3.75 14.95
CA ASN A 631 -41.69 -3.68 16.34
C ASN A 631 -41.19 -4.87 17.18
N SER A 632 -40.66 -5.91 16.54
CA SER A 632 -40.15 -7.12 17.18
C SER A 632 -38.66 -6.99 17.54
N SER A 633 -38.25 -7.66 18.61
CA SER A 633 -36.84 -7.85 18.97
C SER A 633 -36.15 -8.94 18.14
N GLY A 634 -36.91 -9.83 17.47
CA GLY A 634 -36.37 -10.88 16.61
C GLY A 634 -35.70 -12.06 17.33
N PHE A 635 -35.81 -12.15 18.66
CA PHE A 635 -35.20 -13.21 19.48
C PHE A 635 -36.21 -14.24 20.02
N GLY A 636 -37.40 -14.34 19.43
CA GLY A 636 -38.39 -15.36 19.81
C GLY A 636 -39.00 -15.17 21.21
N PHE A 637 -38.92 -13.97 21.78
CA PHE A 637 -39.74 -13.59 22.93
C PHE A 637 -41.16 -13.29 22.44
N ASP A 638 -41.98 -14.33 22.36
CA ASP A 638 -43.40 -14.20 22.06
C ASP A 638 -44.09 -13.48 23.23
N GLY A 639 -44.55 -12.24 22.99
CA GLY A 639 -45.53 -11.56 23.85
C GLY A 639 -45.14 -10.21 24.46
N VAL A 640 -43.88 -9.80 24.46
CA VAL A 640 -43.42 -8.48 24.96
C VAL A 640 -42.13 -8.14 24.18
N THR A 641 -41.89 -6.99 23.56
CA THR A 641 -41.96 -5.60 24.03
C THR A 641 -41.78 -4.66 22.83
N LEU A 642 -42.53 -3.55 22.78
CA LEU A 642 -42.08 -2.37 22.04
C LEU A 642 -40.80 -1.91 22.74
N GLY A 643 -39.67 -1.79 22.02
CA GLY A 643 -38.58 -0.92 22.50
C GLY A 643 -39.11 0.48 22.76
N TYR A 644 -38.32 1.38 23.36
CA TYR A 644 -38.82 2.68 23.87
C TYR A 644 -39.68 3.50 22.89
N LEU A 645 -39.51 3.28 21.58
CA LEU A 645 -40.26 3.91 20.51
C LEU A 645 -41.08 2.89 19.69
N PRO A 646 -42.18 3.32 19.04
CA PRO A 646 -42.77 2.58 17.93
C PRO A 646 -41.75 2.34 16.81
N GLY A 647 -41.80 1.19 16.14
CA GLY A 647 -40.81 0.78 15.13
C GLY A 647 -40.59 1.81 14.02
N TRP A 648 -41.66 2.43 13.51
CA TRP A 648 -41.53 3.49 12.50
C TRP A 648 -40.75 4.71 12.99
N LEU A 649 -40.97 5.13 14.24
CA LEU A 649 -40.28 6.27 14.85
C LEU A 649 -38.84 5.91 15.19
N ASN A 650 -38.60 4.69 15.67
CA ASN A 650 -37.26 4.14 15.90
C ASN A 650 -36.43 4.12 14.61
N GLY A 651 -37.00 3.63 13.51
CA GLY A 651 -36.36 3.61 12.20
C GLY A 651 -36.03 5.01 11.68
N LEU A 652 -36.93 5.98 11.84
CA LEU A 652 -36.68 7.37 11.46
C LEU A 652 -35.58 8.03 12.30
N TYR A 653 -35.60 7.85 13.62
CA TYR A 653 -34.56 8.39 14.50
C TYR A 653 -33.22 7.69 14.29
N MET A 654 -33.20 6.40 13.97
CA MET A 654 -31.99 5.69 13.58
C MET A 654 -31.41 6.27 12.28
N LEU A 655 -32.24 6.49 11.27
CA LEU A 655 -31.84 7.16 10.03
C LEU A 655 -31.26 8.55 10.29
N LEU A 656 -31.91 9.33 11.16
CA LEU A 656 -31.42 10.62 11.59
C LEU A 656 -30.04 10.48 12.26
N CYS A 657 -29.84 9.49 13.12
CA CYS A 657 -28.56 9.21 13.75
C CYS A 657 -27.49 8.82 12.71
N TRP A 658 -27.82 8.02 11.69
CA TRP A 658 -26.87 7.65 10.63
C TRP A 658 -26.42 8.88 9.82
N VAL A 659 -27.37 9.71 9.41
CA VAL A 659 -27.10 10.95 8.68
C VAL A 659 -26.30 11.92 9.54
N ALA A 660 -26.64 12.08 10.81
CA ALA A 660 -25.91 12.91 11.76
C ALA A 660 -24.48 12.38 12.00
N ALA A 661 -24.30 11.07 12.14
CA ALA A 661 -22.98 10.45 12.33
C ALA A 661 -22.09 10.71 11.13
N ALA A 662 -22.59 10.44 9.92
CA ALA A 662 -21.86 10.67 8.69
C ALA A 662 -21.57 12.17 8.48
N GLY A 663 -22.58 13.03 8.64
CA GLY A 663 -22.47 14.47 8.43
C GLY A 663 -21.54 15.16 9.43
N LEU A 664 -21.68 14.85 10.73
CA LEU A 664 -20.85 15.42 11.78
C LEU A 664 -19.40 14.95 11.67
N ALA A 665 -19.17 13.66 11.38
CA ALA A 665 -17.82 13.15 11.12
C ALA A 665 -17.19 13.77 9.88
N MET A 666 -17.97 13.96 8.82
CA MET A 666 -17.53 14.64 7.60
C MET A 666 -17.13 16.09 7.90
N GLY A 667 -17.99 16.86 8.58
CA GLY A 667 -17.72 18.24 8.98
C GLY A 667 -16.50 18.37 9.89
N LEU A 668 -16.41 17.55 10.95
CA LEU A 668 -15.24 17.49 11.83
C LEU A 668 -13.98 17.14 11.05
N THR A 669 -14.05 16.20 10.11
CA THR A 669 -12.91 15.86 9.26
C THR A 669 -12.53 17.03 8.36
N MET A 670 -13.48 17.75 7.77
CA MET A 670 -13.20 18.93 6.95
C MET A 670 -12.51 20.05 7.75
N LEU A 671 -12.83 20.18 9.04
CA LEU A 671 -12.20 21.14 9.94
C LEU A 671 -10.81 20.69 10.41
N MET A 672 -10.67 19.42 10.79
CA MET A 672 -9.45 18.88 11.39
C MET A 672 -8.40 18.47 10.34
N TYR A 673 -8.82 17.94 9.20
CA TYR A 673 -7.94 17.38 8.18
C TYR A 673 -7.38 18.47 7.27
N LYS A 674 -6.05 18.48 7.11
CA LYS A 674 -5.35 19.29 6.13
C LYS A 674 -4.39 18.38 5.37
N GLU A 675 -4.50 18.33 4.05
CA GLU A 675 -3.71 17.44 3.20
C GLU A 675 -2.21 17.69 3.37
N ARG A 676 -1.83 18.96 3.46
CA ARG A 676 -0.46 19.42 3.61
C ARG A 676 -0.40 20.55 4.62
N THR A 677 0.62 20.52 5.47
CA THR A 677 0.99 21.67 6.31
C THR A 677 1.99 22.52 5.54
N SER A 678 1.89 23.85 5.65
CA SER A 678 2.85 24.74 4.99
C SER A 678 4.28 24.50 5.46
N GLU A 679 5.22 24.72 4.54
CA GLU A 679 6.67 24.61 4.71
C GLU A 679 7.11 25.40 5.94
N LYS A 680 6.63 26.64 6.07
CA LYS A 680 6.87 27.50 7.24
C LYS A 680 6.52 26.82 8.57
N LYS A 681 5.35 26.17 8.64
CA LYS A 681 4.89 25.51 9.87
C LYS A 681 5.67 24.23 10.15
N GLN A 682 6.06 23.49 9.11
CA GLN A 682 6.90 22.31 9.24
C GLN A 682 8.31 22.67 9.70
N LEU A 683 8.92 23.70 9.11
CA LEU A 683 10.23 24.22 9.49
C LEU A 683 10.26 24.66 10.95
N ILE A 684 9.33 25.51 11.40
CA ILE A 684 9.29 25.96 12.81
C ILE A 684 9.17 24.77 13.77
N LYS A 685 8.35 23.77 13.44
CA LYS A 685 8.21 22.57 14.26
C LYS A 685 9.51 21.76 14.28
N ASN A 686 10.15 21.61 13.13
CA ASN A 686 11.42 20.91 12.99
C ASN A 686 12.54 21.63 13.74
N ASP A 687 12.63 22.95 13.64
CA ASP A 687 13.62 23.80 14.32
C ASP A 687 13.53 23.62 15.84
N LYS A 688 12.31 23.64 16.41
CA LYS A 688 12.10 23.36 17.84
C LYS A 688 12.58 21.96 18.24
N LEU A 689 12.30 20.95 17.42
CA LEU A 689 12.73 19.57 17.67
C LEU A 689 14.24 19.40 17.52
N PHE A 690 14.86 20.07 16.54
CA PHE A 690 16.28 20.04 16.31
C PHE A 690 17.05 20.69 17.47
N VAL A 691 16.61 21.86 17.94
CA VAL A 691 17.18 22.51 19.13
C VAL A 691 17.01 21.63 20.38
N LYS A 692 15.83 21.03 20.57
CA LYS A 692 15.61 20.08 21.67
C LYS A 692 16.54 18.86 21.56
N TYR A 693 16.74 18.32 20.36
CA TYR A 693 17.65 17.21 20.11
C TYR A 693 19.09 17.55 20.53
N LEU A 694 19.59 18.72 20.15
CA LEU A 694 20.93 19.20 20.52
C LEU A 694 21.06 19.41 22.04
N LEU A 695 20.02 19.93 22.69
CA LEU A 695 19.96 20.07 24.16
C LEU A 695 20.02 18.70 24.85
N THR A 696 19.22 17.73 24.38
CA THR A 696 19.20 16.37 24.95
C THR A 696 20.54 15.65 24.78
N LYS A 697 21.24 15.89 23.66
CA LYS A 697 22.62 15.42 23.41
C LYS A 697 23.70 16.17 24.22
N LYS A 698 23.33 17.25 24.93
CA LYS A 698 24.27 18.17 25.61
C LYS A 698 25.29 18.82 24.67
N TYR A 699 24.95 18.96 23.39
CA TYR A 699 25.81 19.65 22.43
C TYR A 699 25.78 21.16 22.64
N ILE A 700 24.66 21.71 23.11
CA ILE A 700 24.45 23.13 23.41
C ILE A 700 23.84 23.31 24.80
N ASN A 701 23.99 24.51 25.39
CA ASN A 701 23.35 24.90 26.65
C ASN A 701 22.00 25.63 26.41
N GLU A 702 21.24 25.91 27.48
CA GLU A 702 19.91 26.54 27.35
C GLU A 702 19.94 27.92 26.69
N GLN A 703 20.96 28.73 26.98
CA GLN A 703 21.12 30.06 26.39
C GLN A 703 21.43 29.98 24.89
N GLN A 704 22.38 29.13 24.49
CA GLN A 704 22.69 28.84 23.09
C GLN A 704 21.50 28.25 22.34
N ALA A 705 20.66 27.46 23.01
CA ALA A 705 19.45 26.91 22.42
C ALA A 705 18.40 27.99 22.11
N GLN A 706 18.23 28.98 22.99
CA GLN A 706 17.33 30.11 22.73
C GLN A 706 17.81 30.95 21.55
N ASP A 707 19.11 31.27 21.49
CA ASP A 707 19.71 32.04 20.39
C ASP A 707 19.64 31.28 19.06
N LEU A 708 19.97 29.98 19.07
CA LEU A 708 19.87 29.13 17.88
C LEU A 708 18.41 29.02 17.39
N LEU A 709 17.44 28.87 18.30
CA LEU A 709 16.04 28.82 17.92
C LEU A 709 15.58 30.15 17.30
N LYS A 710 16.01 31.30 17.86
CA LYS A 710 15.70 32.62 17.31
C LYS A 710 16.27 32.79 15.90
N ASN A 711 17.50 32.33 15.67
CA ASN A 711 18.16 32.34 14.35
C ASN A 711 17.50 31.39 13.34
N LEU A 712 17.08 30.18 13.74
CA LEU A 712 16.39 29.25 12.84
C LEU A 712 14.98 29.76 12.48
N VAL A 713 14.25 30.29 13.47
CA VAL A 713 12.91 30.85 13.25
C VAL A 713 12.97 32.08 12.35
N SER A 714 14.03 32.91 12.42
CA SER A 714 14.19 34.06 11.51
C SER A 714 14.36 33.62 10.05
N ILE A 715 15.02 32.48 9.78
CA ILE A 715 15.09 31.90 8.43
C ILE A 715 13.70 31.49 7.94
N SER A 716 12.92 30.79 8.77
CA SER A 716 11.54 30.41 8.41
C SER A 716 10.60 31.62 8.25
N ALA A 717 10.93 32.74 8.89
CA ALA A 717 10.16 33.98 8.81
C ALA A 717 10.32 34.70 7.46
N LEU A 718 11.44 34.46 6.74
CA LEU A 718 11.69 34.99 5.39
C LEU A 718 10.65 34.54 4.36
N ILE A 719 9.90 33.49 4.65
CA ILE A 719 8.75 33.07 3.83
C ILE A 719 7.66 34.14 3.96
N SER A 720 7.60 35.03 2.96
CA SER A 720 6.66 36.13 2.88
C SER A 720 5.23 35.65 2.60
N LYS A 721 4.24 36.53 2.77
CA LYS A 721 2.85 36.23 2.35
C LYS A 721 2.74 36.05 0.83
N GLU A 722 3.58 36.75 0.04
CA GLU A 722 3.61 36.62 -1.41
C GLU A 722 4.19 35.28 -1.86
N ASP A 723 5.29 34.82 -1.26
CA ASP A 723 5.88 33.50 -1.56
C ASP A 723 4.88 32.38 -1.25
N ALA A 724 4.20 32.48 -0.11
CA ALA A 724 3.16 31.52 0.26
C ALA A 724 1.98 31.50 -0.74
N SER A 725 1.64 32.65 -1.34
CA SER A 725 0.62 32.75 -2.38
C SER A 725 1.08 32.13 -3.70
N LYS A 726 2.34 32.38 -4.11
CA LYS A 726 2.95 31.77 -5.31
C LYS A 726 3.06 30.24 -5.18
N ILE A 727 3.56 29.74 -4.04
CA ILE A 727 3.60 28.29 -3.73
C ILE A 727 2.21 27.67 -3.84
N LYS A 728 1.16 28.36 -3.36
CA LYS A 728 -0.22 27.89 -3.47
C LYS A 728 -0.75 27.89 -4.91
N SER A 729 -0.28 28.80 -5.77
CA SER A 729 -0.60 28.80 -7.20
C SER A 729 0.03 27.58 -7.90
N ILE A 730 1.31 27.32 -7.65
CA ILE A 730 2.06 26.19 -8.20
C ILE A 730 1.48 24.86 -7.69
N GLU A 731 1.09 24.81 -6.41
CA GLU A 731 0.38 23.68 -5.84
C GLU A 731 -0.90 23.33 -6.61
N LYS A 732 -1.66 24.32 -7.10
CA LYS A 732 -2.84 24.06 -7.96
C LYS A 732 -2.44 23.46 -9.31
N GLN A 733 -1.30 23.84 -9.88
CA GLN A 733 -0.82 23.27 -11.14
C GLN A 733 -0.37 21.81 -10.95
N TYR A 734 0.37 21.50 -9.88
CA TYR A 734 0.71 20.12 -9.54
C TYR A 734 -0.52 19.24 -9.27
N GLN A 735 -1.57 19.80 -8.65
CA GLN A 735 -2.86 19.10 -8.51
C GLN A 735 -3.50 18.77 -9.86
N LYS A 736 -3.41 19.66 -10.85
CA LYS A 736 -3.89 19.39 -12.22
C LYS A 736 -3.07 18.28 -12.89
N ILE A 737 -1.73 18.33 -12.78
CA ILE A 737 -0.82 17.29 -13.29
C ILE A 737 -1.22 15.93 -12.73
N ALA A 738 -1.30 15.82 -11.40
CA ALA A 738 -1.67 14.58 -10.73
C ALA A 738 -3.05 14.05 -11.18
N LYS A 739 -4.02 14.95 -11.41
CA LYS A 739 -5.35 14.59 -11.91
C LYS A 739 -5.31 14.03 -13.34
N VAL A 740 -4.57 14.67 -14.24
CA VAL A 740 -4.47 14.21 -15.64
C VAL A 740 -3.71 12.90 -15.73
N GLN A 741 -2.61 12.74 -14.97
CA GLN A 741 -1.88 11.47 -14.85
C GLN A 741 -2.76 10.33 -14.34
N ASP A 742 -3.57 10.60 -13.31
CA ASP A 742 -4.47 9.60 -12.72
C ASP A 742 -5.61 9.20 -13.68
N ASN A 743 -6.09 10.14 -14.49
CA ASN A 743 -7.05 9.89 -15.57
C ASN A 743 -6.42 9.09 -16.71
N LEU A 744 -5.21 9.44 -17.13
CA LEU A 744 -4.46 8.72 -18.16
C LEU A 744 -4.29 7.26 -17.75
N ALA A 745 -3.79 7.02 -16.54
CA ALA A 745 -3.64 5.69 -15.98
C ALA A 745 -4.98 4.93 -15.90
N HIS A 746 -6.09 5.60 -15.62
CA HIS A 746 -7.41 4.96 -15.58
C HIS A 746 -7.85 4.51 -16.98
N VAL A 747 -7.66 5.34 -18.01
CA VAL A 747 -8.02 4.99 -19.39
C VAL A 747 -7.14 3.87 -19.94
N GLU A 748 -5.84 3.89 -19.65
CA GLU A 748 -4.91 2.80 -19.98
C GLU A 748 -5.33 1.49 -19.31
N THR A 749 -5.75 1.55 -18.05
CA THR A 749 -6.30 0.40 -17.33
C THR A 749 -7.55 -0.15 -18.02
N GLN A 750 -8.49 0.73 -18.40
CA GLN A 750 -9.71 0.32 -19.10
C GLN A 750 -9.40 -0.35 -20.44
N LEU A 751 -8.42 0.16 -21.19
CA LEU A 751 -7.95 -0.46 -22.43
C LEU A 751 -7.40 -1.88 -22.19
N ILE A 752 -6.59 -2.05 -21.14
CA ILE A 752 -6.05 -3.37 -20.75
C ILE A 752 -7.18 -4.33 -20.37
N LEU A 753 -8.13 -3.90 -19.54
CA LEU A 753 -9.29 -4.69 -19.13
C LEU A 753 -10.17 -5.09 -20.32
N TYR A 754 -10.37 -4.15 -21.24
CA TYR A 754 -11.10 -4.36 -22.48
C TYR A 754 -10.39 -5.43 -23.33
N LYS A 755 -9.09 -5.29 -23.55
CA LYS A 755 -8.26 -6.27 -24.29
C LYS A 755 -8.28 -7.66 -23.65
N ASP A 756 -8.08 -7.75 -22.33
CA ASP A 756 -8.07 -9.01 -21.58
C ASP A 756 -9.41 -9.77 -21.68
N LYS A 757 -10.54 -9.05 -21.69
CA LYS A 757 -11.88 -9.64 -21.85
C LYS A 757 -12.03 -10.32 -23.22
N PHE A 758 -11.47 -9.73 -24.28
CA PHE A 758 -11.44 -10.33 -25.61
C PHE A 758 -10.48 -11.51 -25.66
N ILE A 759 -9.28 -11.40 -25.06
CA ILE A 759 -8.30 -12.50 -24.99
C ILE A 759 -8.88 -13.73 -24.30
N LEU A 760 -9.53 -13.57 -23.13
CA LEU A 760 -10.16 -14.67 -22.39
C LEU A 760 -11.27 -15.37 -23.19
N LYS A 761 -12.12 -14.59 -23.87
CA LYS A 761 -13.19 -15.15 -24.70
C LYS A 761 -12.64 -15.87 -25.93
N GLY A 762 -11.64 -15.29 -26.60
CA GLY A 762 -10.99 -15.91 -27.74
C GLY A 762 -10.26 -17.20 -27.38
N LYS A 763 -9.50 -17.24 -26.27
CA LYS A 763 -8.87 -18.47 -25.75
C LYS A 763 -9.90 -19.58 -25.51
N LYS A 764 -11.05 -19.27 -24.89
CA LYS A 764 -12.12 -20.25 -24.68
C LYS A 764 -12.74 -20.76 -25.98
N LEU A 765 -12.86 -19.91 -27.01
CA LEU A 765 -13.37 -20.30 -28.32
C LEU A 765 -12.37 -21.20 -29.06
N MET A 766 -11.09 -20.85 -29.02
CA MET A 766 -10.01 -21.66 -29.60
C MET A 766 -9.86 -23.01 -28.91
N GLN A 767 -9.95 -23.08 -27.57
CA GLN A 767 -9.94 -24.35 -26.81
C GLN A 767 -11.12 -25.27 -27.17
N LYS A 768 -12.24 -24.69 -27.61
CA LYS A 768 -13.42 -25.44 -28.07
C LYS A 768 -13.39 -25.74 -29.57
N GLY A 769 -12.28 -25.48 -30.26
CA GLY A 769 -12.13 -25.68 -31.72
C GLY A 769 -12.95 -24.71 -32.59
N LYS A 770 -13.42 -23.59 -32.03
CA LYS A 770 -14.30 -22.62 -32.74
C LYS A 770 -13.52 -21.43 -33.30
N ASP A 771 -12.53 -21.69 -34.16
CA ASP A 771 -11.61 -20.67 -34.68
C ASP A 771 -12.31 -19.55 -35.46
N LYS A 772 -13.32 -19.85 -36.29
CA LYS A 772 -14.10 -18.82 -37.02
C LYS A 772 -14.82 -17.84 -36.08
N GLN A 773 -15.27 -18.31 -34.92
CA GLN A 773 -15.91 -17.43 -33.93
C GLN A 773 -14.90 -16.59 -33.18
N ALA A 774 -13.69 -17.10 -32.97
CA ALA A 774 -12.58 -16.33 -32.39
C ALA A 774 -12.16 -15.22 -33.36
N GLU A 775 -12.03 -15.51 -34.65
CA GLU A 775 -11.71 -14.52 -35.69
C GLU A 775 -12.77 -13.38 -35.75
N LEU A 776 -14.07 -13.73 -35.76
CA LEU A 776 -15.16 -12.74 -35.67
C LEU A 776 -15.13 -11.91 -34.38
N LEU A 777 -14.63 -12.49 -33.29
CA LEU A 777 -14.46 -11.77 -32.03
C LEU A 777 -13.27 -10.81 -32.08
N TYR A 778 -12.17 -11.20 -32.75
CA TYR A 778 -11.02 -10.33 -32.98
C TYR A 778 -11.39 -9.13 -33.84
N ALA A 779 -12.18 -9.33 -34.91
CA ALA A 779 -12.67 -8.24 -35.76
C ALA A 779 -13.57 -7.22 -35.00
N LYS A 780 -14.12 -7.60 -33.84
CA LYS A 780 -14.91 -6.71 -32.96
C LYS A 780 -14.08 -5.96 -31.93
N TYR A 781 -12.79 -6.27 -31.79
CA TYR A 781 -11.90 -5.57 -30.88
C TYR A 781 -11.50 -4.22 -31.50
N ASP A 782 -11.90 -3.11 -30.87
CA ASP A 782 -11.53 -1.76 -31.30
C ASP A 782 -10.90 -0.98 -30.14
N ALA A 783 -9.59 -0.74 -30.24
CA ALA A 783 -8.83 0.03 -29.26
C ALA A 783 -8.86 1.54 -29.50
N LYS A 784 -9.26 2.00 -30.71
CA LYS A 784 -9.15 3.39 -31.15
C LYS A 784 -9.80 4.40 -30.20
N PRO A 785 -10.99 4.15 -29.61
CA PRO A 785 -11.60 5.10 -28.68
C PRO A 785 -10.77 5.33 -27.42
N PHE A 786 -10.07 4.30 -26.93
CA PHE A 786 -9.20 4.41 -25.77
C PHE A 786 -7.88 5.10 -26.14
N GLU A 787 -7.27 4.72 -27.26
CA GLU A 787 -6.01 5.30 -27.76
C GLU A 787 -6.14 6.80 -28.04
N GLN A 788 -7.22 7.22 -28.70
CA GLN A 788 -7.50 8.66 -28.91
C GLN A 788 -7.63 9.42 -27.59
N LYS A 789 -8.27 8.83 -26.59
CA LYS A 789 -8.43 9.43 -25.26
C LYS A 789 -7.10 9.50 -24.50
N ILE A 790 -6.26 8.48 -24.62
CA ILE A 790 -4.89 8.45 -24.07
C ILE A 790 -4.04 9.53 -24.72
N ALA A 791 -4.03 9.63 -26.05
CA ALA A 791 -3.29 10.65 -26.79
C ALA A 791 -3.69 12.07 -26.37
N LYS A 792 -5.00 12.33 -26.27
CA LYS A 792 -5.53 13.62 -25.80
C LYS A 792 -5.06 13.96 -24.38
N LEU A 793 -5.09 13.00 -23.45
CA LEU A 793 -4.64 13.19 -22.07
C LEU A 793 -3.12 13.38 -21.97
N LYS A 794 -2.31 12.70 -22.81
CA LYS A 794 -0.86 12.91 -22.89
C LYS A 794 -0.51 14.33 -23.39
N ILE A 795 -1.24 14.83 -24.40
CA ILE A 795 -1.07 16.20 -24.90
C ILE A 795 -1.44 17.23 -23.82
N GLU A 796 -2.57 17.03 -23.15
CA GLU A 796 -3.01 17.87 -22.02
C GLU A 796 -1.96 17.88 -20.89
N LEU A 797 -1.41 16.72 -20.54
CA LEU A 797 -0.37 16.57 -19.54
C LEU A 797 0.90 17.35 -19.90
N LYS A 798 1.37 17.21 -21.15
CA LYS A 798 2.56 17.92 -21.64
C LYS A 798 2.38 19.43 -21.58
N LYS A 799 1.19 19.93 -21.96
CA LYS A 799 0.85 21.35 -21.88
C LYS A 799 0.89 21.85 -20.43
N ILE A 800 0.25 21.16 -19.49
CA ILE A 800 0.19 21.59 -18.08
C ILE A 800 1.60 21.60 -17.47
N ILE A 801 2.44 20.60 -17.76
CA ILE A 801 3.83 20.54 -17.26
C ILE A 801 4.63 21.74 -17.76
N SER A 802 4.46 22.14 -19.02
CA SER A 802 5.17 23.31 -19.59
C SER A 802 4.74 24.66 -18.97
N GLU A 803 3.57 24.73 -18.34
CA GLU A 803 3.04 25.95 -17.68
C GLU A 803 3.49 26.07 -16.20
N VAL A 804 4.17 25.08 -15.65
CA VAL A 804 4.64 25.09 -14.26
C VAL A 804 5.94 25.87 -14.12
N ASP A 805 5.94 26.88 -13.27
CA ASP A 805 7.15 27.62 -12.90
C ASP A 805 7.97 26.86 -11.84
N ASP A 806 8.60 25.76 -12.27
CA ASP A 806 9.48 24.96 -11.40
C ASP A 806 10.73 25.75 -10.95
N ARG A 807 11.14 26.79 -11.71
CA ARG A 807 12.30 27.63 -11.39
C ARG A 807 12.10 28.39 -10.08
N PHE A 808 10.95 29.03 -9.90
CA PHE A 808 10.65 29.72 -8.63
C PHE A 808 10.72 28.77 -7.42
N VAL A 809 10.14 27.56 -7.55
CA VAL A 809 10.16 26.56 -6.46
C VAL A 809 11.59 26.15 -6.13
N TYR A 810 12.38 25.84 -7.16
CA TYR A 810 13.77 25.43 -7.02
C TYR A 810 14.64 26.53 -6.39
N ASP A 811 14.55 27.76 -6.87
CA ASP A 811 15.32 28.91 -6.37
C ASP A 811 14.96 29.25 -4.92
N PHE A 812 13.66 29.25 -4.61
CA PHE A 812 13.16 29.48 -3.25
C PHE A 812 13.64 28.40 -2.28
N GLN A 813 13.54 27.12 -2.67
CA GLN A 813 14.01 25.99 -1.87
C GLN A 813 15.52 26.05 -1.65
N ASN A 814 16.30 26.34 -2.69
CA ASN A 814 17.76 26.40 -2.59
C ASN A 814 18.24 27.57 -1.72
N ASN A 815 17.61 28.74 -1.81
CA ASN A 815 17.96 29.88 -0.96
C ASN A 815 17.79 29.55 0.54
N LEU A 816 16.63 28.97 0.91
CA LEU A 816 16.39 28.53 2.28
C LEU A 816 17.32 27.40 2.69
N LYS A 817 17.52 26.41 1.83
CA LYS A 817 18.44 25.28 2.05
C LYS A 817 19.86 25.76 2.36
N HIS A 818 20.40 26.70 1.59
CA HIS A 818 21.73 27.26 1.83
C HIS A 818 21.85 27.92 3.21
N LYS A 819 20.82 28.63 3.67
CA LYS A 819 20.81 29.26 5.00
C LYS A 819 20.81 28.23 6.13
N TYR A 820 20.00 27.18 6.02
CA TYR A 820 20.01 26.08 6.99
C TYR A 820 21.34 25.31 6.97
N LEU A 821 21.87 24.99 5.79
CA LEU A 821 23.17 24.33 5.62
C LEU A 821 24.31 25.11 6.26
N LYS A 822 24.33 26.44 6.13
CA LYS A 822 25.34 27.29 6.76
C LYS A 822 25.36 27.14 8.29
N ILE A 823 24.18 27.03 8.91
CA ILE A 823 24.07 26.81 10.36
C ILE A 823 24.50 25.39 10.73
N ILE A 824 24.03 24.37 10.00
CA ILE A 824 24.33 22.96 10.27
C ILE A 824 25.83 22.69 10.13
N ASN A 825 26.46 23.16 9.05
CA ASN A 825 27.87 22.97 8.78
C ASN A 825 28.76 23.76 9.76
N GLY A 826 28.27 24.88 10.30
CA GLY A 826 28.95 25.66 11.33
C GLY A 826 29.04 24.98 12.71
N MET A 827 28.28 23.90 12.95
CA MET A 827 28.30 23.19 14.23
C MET A 827 29.41 22.15 14.30
N LYS A 828 30.46 22.45 15.07
CA LYS A 828 31.63 21.57 15.27
C LYS A 828 31.33 20.25 15.99
N LYS A 829 30.28 20.20 16.82
CA LYS A 829 29.93 19.01 17.63
C LYS A 829 29.09 17.96 16.88
N LEU A 830 28.60 18.27 15.69
CA LEU A 830 27.90 17.31 14.84
C LEU A 830 28.90 16.57 13.96
N ASN A 831 28.80 15.25 13.85
CA ASN A 831 29.58 14.48 12.88
C ASN A 831 28.98 14.58 11.47
N GLU A 832 29.76 14.22 10.44
CA GLU A 832 29.33 14.34 9.04
C GLU A 832 28.07 13.52 8.70
N MET A 833 27.91 12.35 9.32
CA MET A 833 26.72 11.51 9.14
C MET A 833 25.46 12.16 9.73
N GLU A 834 25.57 12.80 10.90
CA GLU A 834 24.48 13.54 11.53
C GLU A 834 24.12 14.77 10.70
N LYS A 835 25.12 15.53 10.22
CA LYS A 835 24.89 16.68 9.35
C LYS A 835 24.15 16.29 8.07
N ASP A 836 24.53 15.18 7.43
CA ASP A 836 23.85 14.67 6.24
C ASP A 836 22.39 14.30 6.54
N LYS A 837 22.13 13.53 7.60
CA LYS A 837 20.76 13.16 7.99
C LYS A 837 19.88 14.36 8.36
N ILE A 838 20.43 15.37 9.01
CA ILE A 838 19.74 16.62 9.35
C ILE A 838 19.47 17.42 8.07
N THR A 839 20.44 17.50 7.17
CA THR A 839 20.31 18.20 5.88
C THR A 839 19.20 17.57 5.03
N ARG A 840 19.19 16.23 4.92
CA ARG A 840 18.12 15.48 4.22
C ARG A 840 16.75 15.77 4.80
N LYS A 841 16.64 15.88 6.14
CA LYS A 841 15.39 16.25 6.83
C LYS A 841 14.88 17.63 6.41
N TYR A 842 15.77 18.63 6.35
CA TYR A 842 15.40 19.98 5.90
C TYR A 842 15.05 20.00 4.41
N ASN A 843 15.79 19.28 3.56
CA ASN A 843 15.48 19.14 2.14
C ASN A 843 14.09 18.51 1.92
N SER A 844 13.76 17.45 2.64
CA SER A 844 12.46 16.78 2.61
C SER A 844 11.32 17.73 3.00
N ILE A 845 11.52 18.58 4.02
CA ILE A 845 10.52 19.60 4.41
C ILE A 845 10.35 20.66 3.31
N LEU A 846 11.45 21.14 2.72
CA LEU A 846 11.42 22.14 1.64
C LEU A 846 10.80 21.56 0.36
N ASN A 847 11.02 20.27 0.08
CA ASN A 847 10.44 19.53 -1.05
C ASN A 847 9.04 18.94 -0.74
N SER A 848 8.48 19.23 0.45
CA SER A 848 7.22 18.63 0.89
C SER A 848 6.06 18.83 -0.08
N LEU A 849 6.07 19.91 -0.87
CA LEU A 849 5.10 20.13 -1.94
C LEU A 849 5.18 19.06 -3.03
N ARG A 850 6.36 18.88 -3.64
CA ARG A 850 6.58 17.89 -4.72
C ARG A 850 6.40 16.47 -4.19
N ILE A 851 6.85 16.18 -2.97
CA ILE A 851 6.64 14.89 -2.29
C ILE A 851 5.15 14.63 -2.05
N ALA A 852 4.38 15.62 -1.59
CA ALA A 852 2.94 15.45 -1.30
C ALA A 852 2.11 15.09 -2.55
N TYR A 853 2.55 15.54 -3.74
CA TYR A 853 1.93 15.22 -5.02
C TYR A 853 2.70 14.13 -5.81
N ARG A 854 3.64 13.42 -5.15
CA ARG A 854 4.40 12.29 -5.71
C ARG A 854 5.21 12.64 -6.97
N LEU A 855 5.69 13.87 -7.04
CA LEU A 855 6.64 14.31 -8.07
C LEU A 855 8.08 14.01 -7.63
N ASP A 856 8.34 13.97 -6.33
CA ASP A 856 9.62 13.60 -5.72
C ASP A 856 9.42 12.49 -4.66
N GLU A 857 10.47 11.71 -4.40
CA GLU A 857 10.48 10.67 -3.37
C GLU A 857 10.78 11.25 -1.97
N PHE A 858 10.28 10.58 -0.94
CA PHE A 858 10.59 10.87 0.45
C PHE A 858 11.90 10.17 0.85
N ASP A 859 12.87 10.91 1.38
CA ASP A 859 14.15 10.35 1.81
C ASP A 859 14.01 9.63 3.16
N GLU A 860 13.93 8.29 3.16
CA GLU A 860 13.79 7.49 4.37
C GLU A 860 15.05 7.51 5.28
N ALA A 861 16.18 8.05 4.82
CA ALA A 861 17.42 8.15 5.60
C ALA A 861 17.46 9.38 6.52
N GLU A 862 16.43 10.23 6.50
CA GLU A 862 16.37 11.45 7.32
C GLU A 862 16.22 11.16 8.83
N ILE A 863 16.75 12.07 9.67
CA ILE A 863 16.64 11.94 11.13
C ILE A 863 15.20 12.20 11.62
N ASN A 864 14.71 11.36 12.54
CA ASN A 864 13.48 11.60 13.28
C ASN A 864 13.80 12.10 14.70
N PHE A 865 13.96 13.42 14.85
CA PHE A 865 14.31 14.05 16.12
C PHE A 865 13.41 13.64 17.29
N ALA A 866 12.09 13.51 17.07
CA ALA A 866 11.17 13.14 18.14
C ALA A 866 11.41 11.71 18.66
N LYS A 867 11.74 10.79 17.75
CA LYS A 867 12.08 9.40 18.12
C LYS A 867 13.43 9.35 18.85
N GLU A 868 14.45 10.01 18.31
CA GLU A 868 15.79 10.09 18.92
C GLU A 868 15.74 10.70 20.32
N ILE A 869 15.02 11.81 20.51
CA ILE A 869 14.82 12.43 21.82
C ILE A 869 14.13 11.46 22.79
N SER A 870 13.07 10.76 22.34
CA SER A 870 12.36 9.80 23.19
C SER A 870 13.22 8.61 23.60
N GLU A 871 14.08 8.11 22.70
CA GLU A 871 15.02 7.03 22.99
C GLU A 871 16.09 7.49 23.98
N MET A 872 16.69 8.67 23.79
CA MET A 872 17.66 9.25 24.73
C MET A 872 17.06 9.55 26.11
N GLU A 873 15.84 10.11 26.18
CA GLU A 873 15.17 10.38 27.46
C GLU A 873 14.87 9.06 28.23
N LYS A 874 14.59 7.96 27.52
CA LYS A 874 14.43 6.62 28.12
C LYS A 874 15.76 6.09 28.66
N THR A 875 16.84 6.18 27.88
CA THR A 875 18.18 5.74 28.30
C THR A 875 18.66 6.53 29.51
N ASN A 876 18.54 7.86 29.49
CA ASN A 876 18.92 8.72 30.63
C ASN A 876 18.11 8.39 31.89
N LYS A 877 16.81 8.08 31.77
CA LYS A 877 15.99 7.62 32.91
C LYS A 877 16.44 6.27 33.45
N LEU A 878 16.85 5.35 32.58
CA LEU A 878 17.40 4.04 32.96
C LEU A 878 18.75 4.19 33.65
N GLU A 879 19.64 5.04 33.15
CA GLU A 879 20.93 5.34 33.77
C GLU A 879 20.77 6.03 35.14
N LEU A 880 19.87 7.00 35.27
CA LEU A 880 19.53 7.63 36.55
C LEU A 880 18.94 6.63 37.55
N LYS A 881 18.14 5.67 37.07
CA LYS A 881 17.58 4.60 37.90
C LYS A 881 18.68 3.63 38.35
N ASN A 882 19.62 3.27 37.46
CA ASN A 882 20.75 2.40 37.77
C ASN A 882 21.76 3.08 38.71
N GLN A 883 22.03 4.37 38.54
CA GLN A 883 22.86 5.16 39.48
C GLN A 883 22.21 5.25 40.86
N LYS A 884 20.89 5.46 40.94
CA LYS A 884 20.16 5.42 42.22
C LYS A 884 20.17 4.05 42.90
N ILE A 885 20.26 2.97 42.12
CA ILE A 885 20.40 1.61 42.64
C ILE A 885 21.84 1.39 43.15
N GLN A 886 22.86 1.83 42.40
CA GLN A 886 24.27 1.77 42.81
C GLN A 886 24.62 2.64 44.02
N VAL A 887 23.86 3.71 44.30
CA VAL A 887 24.03 4.53 45.51
C VAL A 887 23.25 3.95 46.72
N ARG A 888 22.38 2.97 46.49
CA ARG A 888 21.60 2.26 47.54
C ARG A 888 22.16 0.88 47.89
N THR A 889 22.96 0.27 47.02
CA THR A 889 23.85 -0.84 47.32
C THR A 889 25.20 -0.31 47.77
#